data_AF-A0A6P4ZI04-F1
#
_entry.id   AF-A0A6P4ZI04-F1
#
_cell.length_a   1.000
_cell.length_b   1.000
_cell.length_c   1.000
_cell.angle_alpha   90.00
_cell.angle_beta   90.00
_cell.angle_gamma   90.00
#
_symmetry.space_group_name_H-M   'P 1'
#
loop_
_entity.id
_entity.type
_entity.pdbx_description
1 polymer ?
#
loop_
_entity_poly.entity_id
_entity_poly.type
_entity_poly.pdbx_seq_one_letter_code
_entity_poly.pdbx_strand_id
1 'polypeptide(L)'
;MRKMPFNIHLKDNSRVRAKKRWSQVMYMSYILDYLSTYNPLGMTSGAIEDDDIKASSPKKGSLFMTSAGPQRARLNSPYGWTAASDDLQPYIQVDLGETKMVTGVVTQGRPGEDQWVRSYTIQYQGKVVGSIGRLGTTSVKWDTYSEGIDGEPTVFTGNSDSDTPVKQYLKKPICTRYLKICPTPSDWHNACSMRLEILGYNPEDKLDNTYLLVTDADVKFNPDAAKALLDITARDPAVGAVCARTHPLGTGAVAWYQIFDYAIGHWLNKCANNVLGTVLCCPGCFSVYRAKAVKNTLPTYCTHVTKANEFLIKDMGEDRWLCTLMVENGWKLEYSAVSEDSTFCPETFDEFFKQRRRWLPSTVANLVLMIQKWQTMVKNNSNISRLFILYQLLLLFSTLIGPGTCCLLVSGGLNYAYNVSVTVSMVLLVLTSVAYAMICLYTSQNFQLQVAQVLTFVFAIVMAAVTVGTAREVVEGLSGPPPLPTDVPTMPPDTLVLPVPVSTIYFLTIIAIFIVTALLHPTEFFCLIHGIWYLFCLPSGYLLLTIYSICNLNDRSWGTREGKTVGSGKSWTEIWWSFVDAMRRCCNCGPTQEVDEPNVEEIQPDPPTTTQARPPSSPLVEDQEEEQEEDEKPKRKKGLGAVAFNFGRKGSGKAGPSARRVQKSGWFKPRTGQSLARRATRKQSAWRRSLLDTDKLSTAMWLPGEFKDRYLNCFLQHGYDDTTFIAGMSDGDLESIGVTKIHRPALLREIDKLSEYQIDIKVPETVEEWLDMIGLEKYNDKFVYEGYDVTSLVNIEEQQIRENLGITKAAHVKRMLIALSKLRHPSELDERIDKVKKVVSKLTTQKMENVSQDHVRYRENRFWAKLRNKCIKQDYGVFSQNVGLKEQLEELRNSWLIILAVSNALWLTLILTLAQQANLQLLGTNPLGLVFLSVFGCIIVIQFLAMLVHRVWSLMHLLARVKYPWQRLEEDMTVPTPESRATDGQTTKAGGEKARMNTIDETAEEVYDNPMVEVDDQPIYDDPNTL
;
A
#
# COMPACT_ATOMS: atom_id res chain seq x y z
N MET A 1 -22.87 -13.15 -16.95
CA MET A 1 -21.63 -13.15 -16.13
C MET A 1 -22.02 -12.94 -14.66
N ARG A 2 -21.51 -13.79 -13.74
CA ARG A 2 -21.72 -13.64 -12.29
C ARG A 2 -20.91 -12.42 -11.81
N LYS A 3 -21.56 -11.34 -11.36
CA LYS A 3 -20.87 -10.14 -10.83
C LYS A 3 -20.45 -10.43 -9.38
N MET A 4 -19.14 -10.56 -9.13
CA MET A 4 -18.63 -10.66 -7.76
C MET A 4 -18.73 -9.29 -7.07
N PRO A 5 -19.20 -9.22 -5.81
CA PRO A 5 -19.24 -7.97 -5.08
C PRO A 5 -17.83 -7.45 -4.80
N PHE A 6 -17.52 -6.23 -5.24
CA PHE A 6 -16.26 -5.55 -4.98
C PHE A 6 -16.44 -4.54 -3.86
N ASN A 7 -15.83 -4.81 -2.70
CA ASN A 7 -15.90 -3.94 -1.53
C ASN A 7 -14.62 -3.13 -1.40
N ILE A 8 -14.74 -1.79 -1.30
CA ILE A 8 -13.61 -0.89 -1.08
C ILE A 8 -13.72 -0.27 0.31
N HIS A 9 -12.70 -0.47 1.14
CA HIS A 9 -12.59 0.21 2.44
C HIS A 9 -11.60 1.37 2.32
N LEU A 10 -12.11 2.60 2.42
CA LEU A 10 -11.28 3.80 2.45
C LEU A 10 -10.87 4.09 3.90
N LYS A 11 -9.56 4.23 4.13
CA LYS A 11 -9.00 4.49 5.45
C LYS A 11 -9.10 5.98 5.79
N ASP A 12 -9.65 6.27 6.98
CA ASP A 12 -9.59 7.59 7.59
C ASP A 12 -8.27 7.74 8.37
N ASN A 13 -7.36 8.55 7.85
CA ASN A 13 -6.03 8.77 8.43
C ASN A 13 -6.09 9.47 9.81
N SER A 14 -7.18 10.15 10.15
CA SER A 14 -7.37 10.74 11.49
C SER A 14 -7.68 9.68 12.56
N ARG A 15 -8.23 8.52 12.14
CA ARG A 15 -8.70 7.46 13.04
C ARG A 15 -7.86 6.19 13.00
N VAL A 16 -7.03 6.02 11.98
CA VAL A 16 -6.23 4.82 11.75
C VAL A 16 -4.76 5.17 11.58
N ARG A 17 -3.90 4.55 12.39
CA ARG A 17 -2.43 4.76 12.35
C ARG A 17 -1.88 4.65 10.94
N ALA A 18 -1.06 5.61 10.54
CA ALA A 18 -0.40 5.65 9.23
C ALA A 18 0.74 4.60 9.04
N LYS A 19 0.70 3.45 9.73
CA LYS A 19 1.72 2.40 9.62
C LYS A 19 1.22 1.19 8.84
N LYS A 20 2.10 0.61 8.00
CA LYS A 20 1.80 -0.58 7.17
C LYS A 20 1.35 -1.78 8.01
N ARG A 21 2.11 -2.14 9.06
CA ARG A 21 1.81 -3.27 9.96
C ARG A 21 0.38 -3.28 10.49
N TRP A 22 -0.06 -2.16 11.05
CA TRP A 22 -1.39 -2.09 11.66
C TRP A 22 -2.51 -2.16 10.63
N SER A 23 -2.26 -1.66 9.42
CA SER A 23 -3.21 -1.83 8.30
C SER A 23 -3.30 -3.31 7.90
N GLN A 24 -2.17 -4.02 7.80
CA GLN A 24 -2.16 -5.47 7.55
C GLN A 24 -2.88 -6.26 8.65
N VAL A 25 -2.58 -6.00 9.93
CA VAL A 25 -3.27 -6.64 11.08
C VAL A 25 -4.78 -6.44 10.99
N MET A 26 -5.19 -5.20 10.70
CA MET A 26 -6.61 -4.85 10.61
C MET A 26 -7.35 -5.64 9.53
N TYR A 27 -6.79 -5.70 8.32
CA TYR A 27 -7.43 -6.39 7.20
C TYR A 27 -7.30 -7.92 7.28
N MET A 28 -6.18 -8.45 7.76
CA MET A 28 -6.01 -9.89 7.99
C MET A 28 -6.98 -10.39 9.06
N SER A 29 -7.14 -9.67 10.18
CA SER A 29 -8.17 -9.99 11.18
C SER A 29 -9.59 -9.88 10.61
N TYR A 30 -9.86 -8.87 9.77
CA TYR A 30 -11.17 -8.76 9.14
C TYR A 30 -11.51 -9.98 8.28
N ILE A 31 -10.56 -10.45 7.47
CA ILE A 31 -10.78 -11.63 6.64
C ILE A 31 -10.89 -12.90 7.51
N LEU A 32 -9.96 -13.10 8.45
CA LEU A 32 -9.83 -14.35 9.21
C LEU A 32 -10.80 -14.50 10.37
N ASP A 33 -11.27 -13.40 10.97
CA ASP A 33 -12.15 -13.43 12.15
C ASP A 33 -13.58 -12.98 11.85
N TYR A 34 -13.77 -12.00 10.94
CA TYR A 34 -15.11 -11.49 10.61
C TYR A 34 -15.70 -12.18 9.36
N LEU A 35 -15.04 -12.06 8.20
CA LEU A 35 -15.57 -12.64 6.96
C LEU A 35 -15.65 -14.16 7.01
N SER A 36 -14.69 -14.83 7.65
CA SER A 36 -14.72 -16.29 7.88
C SER A 36 -15.95 -16.78 8.65
N THR A 37 -16.65 -15.90 9.38
CA THR A 37 -17.82 -16.24 10.19
C THR A 37 -19.14 -15.77 9.56
N TYR A 38 -19.09 -14.67 8.81
CA TYR A 38 -20.28 -14.00 8.25
C TYR A 38 -20.27 -13.95 6.72
N ASN A 39 -19.66 -14.96 6.07
CA ASN A 39 -19.54 -15.02 4.62
C ASN A 39 -20.90 -15.29 3.95
N PRO A 40 -21.26 -14.61 2.85
CA PRO A 40 -22.33 -15.05 1.97
C PRO A 40 -22.07 -16.48 1.46
N LEU A 41 -23.03 -17.39 1.66
CA LEU A 41 -22.88 -18.79 1.29
C LEU A 41 -23.14 -19.05 -0.20
N GLY A 42 -23.82 -18.15 -0.90
CA GLY A 42 -23.81 -18.21 -2.36
C GLY A 42 -25.09 -17.84 -3.08
N MET A 43 -26.08 -17.25 -2.42
CA MET A 43 -27.32 -16.82 -3.09
C MET A 43 -27.00 -15.75 -4.14
N THR A 44 -26.24 -14.72 -3.75
CA THR A 44 -25.89 -13.60 -4.65
C THR A 44 -24.86 -14.00 -5.70
N SER A 45 -23.84 -14.77 -5.28
CA SER A 45 -22.73 -15.15 -6.17
C SER A 45 -23.12 -16.22 -7.20
N GLY A 46 -24.21 -16.95 -6.96
CA GLY A 46 -24.58 -18.12 -7.77
C GLY A 46 -23.80 -19.38 -7.42
N ALA A 47 -23.12 -19.42 -6.26
CA ALA A 47 -22.50 -20.64 -5.76
C ALA A 47 -23.55 -21.66 -5.25
N ILE A 48 -24.71 -21.17 -4.79
CA ILE A 48 -25.92 -21.98 -4.63
C ILE A 48 -26.65 -21.96 -5.98
N GLU A 49 -26.91 -23.11 -6.58
CA GLU A 49 -27.49 -23.18 -7.93
C GLU A 49 -29.01 -22.94 -7.90
N ASP A 50 -29.61 -22.67 -9.07
CA ASP A 50 -31.05 -22.37 -9.15
C ASP A 50 -31.92 -23.56 -8.70
N ASP A 51 -31.47 -24.79 -8.96
CA ASP A 51 -32.18 -26.03 -8.58
C ASP A 51 -32.13 -26.33 -7.08
N ASP A 52 -31.19 -25.70 -6.37
CA ASP A 52 -31.03 -25.79 -4.92
C ASP A 52 -31.97 -24.85 -4.17
N ILE A 53 -32.69 -23.97 -4.89
CA ILE A 53 -33.64 -23.02 -4.30
C ILE A 53 -35.07 -23.46 -4.64
N LYS A 54 -35.86 -23.78 -3.61
CA LYS A 54 -37.25 -24.26 -3.73
C LYS A 54 -38.17 -23.35 -2.92
N ALA A 55 -39.46 -23.35 -3.23
CA ALA A 55 -40.46 -22.63 -2.45
C ALA A 55 -41.77 -23.41 -2.40
N SER A 56 -42.64 -23.04 -1.46
CA SER A 56 -44.02 -23.54 -1.38
C SER A 56 -44.84 -23.23 -2.64
N SER A 57 -44.65 -22.03 -3.18
CA SER A 57 -45.30 -21.49 -4.37
C SER A 57 -44.40 -20.40 -4.99
N PRO A 58 -44.56 -20.00 -6.27
CA PRO A 58 -45.40 -20.63 -7.28
C PRO A 58 -44.85 -22.03 -7.64
N LYS A 59 -45.75 -22.97 -7.94
CA LYS A 59 -45.36 -24.33 -8.32
C LYS A 59 -44.66 -24.33 -9.69
N LYS A 60 -43.76 -25.31 -9.89
CA LYS A 60 -43.03 -25.51 -11.16
C LYS A 60 -44.03 -25.60 -12.32
N GLY A 61 -43.85 -24.77 -13.35
CA GLY A 61 -44.76 -24.66 -14.50
C GLY A 61 -45.77 -23.51 -14.44
N SER A 62 -45.83 -22.74 -13.35
CA SER A 62 -46.64 -21.51 -13.28
C SER A 62 -46.14 -20.42 -14.25
N LEU A 63 -47.07 -19.63 -14.80
CA LEU A 63 -46.78 -18.50 -15.69
C LEU A 63 -45.86 -17.45 -15.03
N PHE A 64 -45.90 -17.36 -13.70
CA PHE A 64 -45.10 -16.43 -12.89
C PHE A 64 -43.72 -16.98 -12.50
N MET A 65 -43.38 -18.23 -12.87
CA MET A 65 -42.14 -18.88 -12.45
C MET A 65 -40.88 -18.19 -12.98
N THR A 66 -40.96 -17.56 -14.17
CA THR A 66 -39.84 -16.86 -14.81
C THR A 66 -39.50 -15.54 -14.12
N SER A 67 -40.51 -14.81 -13.64
CA SER A 67 -40.36 -13.49 -13.01
C SER A 67 -40.37 -13.53 -11.47
N ALA A 68 -40.99 -14.54 -10.86
CA ALA A 68 -41.24 -14.62 -9.42
C ALA A 68 -40.95 -16.00 -8.80
N GLY A 69 -40.30 -16.91 -9.54
CA GLY A 69 -39.91 -18.22 -9.03
C GLY A 69 -38.86 -18.16 -7.90
N PRO A 70 -38.67 -19.25 -7.15
CA PRO A 70 -37.71 -19.35 -6.05
C PRO A 70 -36.28 -18.98 -6.45
N GLN A 71 -35.84 -19.33 -7.66
CA GLN A 71 -34.52 -19.00 -8.20
C GLN A 71 -34.27 -17.49 -8.33
N ARG A 72 -35.32 -16.66 -8.28
CA ARG A 72 -35.23 -15.20 -8.29
C ARG A 72 -35.02 -14.59 -6.91
N ALA A 73 -35.09 -15.37 -5.83
CA ALA A 73 -34.93 -14.91 -4.46
C ALA A 73 -33.49 -14.52 -4.07
N ARG A 74 -32.60 -14.24 -5.02
CA ARG A 74 -31.20 -13.91 -4.73
C ARG A 74 -31.10 -12.44 -4.34
N LEU A 75 -30.34 -12.13 -3.28
CA LEU A 75 -30.12 -10.74 -2.84
C LEU A 75 -29.61 -9.87 -4.01
N ASN A 76 -30.09 -8.63 -4.10
CA ASN A 76 -29.78 -7.67 -5.18
C ASN A 76 -30.13 -8.15 -6.61
N SER A 77 -30.84 -9.27 -6.77
CA SER A 77 -31.40 -9.68 -8.06
C SER A 77 -32.35 -8.60 -8.60
N PRO A 78 -32.44 -8.39 -9.93
CA PRO A 78 -33.43 -7.51 -10.55
C PRO A 78 -34.87 -8.05 -10.46
N TYR A 79 -35.05 -9.25 -9.90
CA TYR A 79 -36.33 -9.89 -9.61
C TYR A 79 -36.33 -10.38 -8.16
N GLY A 80 -37.48 -10.85 -7.66
CA GLY A 80 -37.58 -11.47 -6.33
C GLY A 80 -38.54 -12.66 -6.36
N TRP A 81 -38.40 -13.59 -5.42
CA TRP A 81 -39.42 -14.62 -5.23
C TRP A 81 -40.70 -13.96 -4.71
N THR A 82 -41.87 -14.38 -5.19
CA THR A 82 -43.17 -13.96 -4.68
C THR A 82 -44.06 -15.18 -4.53
N ALA A 83 -44.56 -15.43 -3.32
CA ALA A 83 -45.51 -16.52 -3.07
C ALA A 83 -46.83 -16.28 -3.81
N ALA A 84 -47.54 -17.36 -4.13
CA ALA A 84 -48.89 -17.27 -4.69
C ALA A 84 -49.87 -16.68 -3.66
N SER A 85 -50.88 -15.95 -4.13
CA SER A 85 -51.84 -15.25 -3.25
C SER A 85 -52.71 -16.18 -2.40
N ASP A 86 -52.84 -17.45 -2.81
CA ASP A 86 -53.58 -18.51 -2.11
C ASP A 86 -52.70 -19.34 -1.16
N ASP A 87 -51.41 -19.03 -1.04
CA ASP A 87 -50.47 -19.71 -0.15
C ASP A 87 -50.53 -19.14 1.27
N LEU A 88 -51.20 -19.85 2.18
CA LEU A 88 -51.38 -19.43 3.57
C LEU A 88 -50.14 -19.66 4.46
N GLN A 89 -49.18 -20.49 4.01
CA GLN A 89 -47.97 -20.83 4.76
C GLN A 89 -46.76 -20.79 3.83
N PRO A 90 -46.42 -19.61 3.29
CA PRO A 90 -45.34 -19.49 2.34
C PRO A 90 -44.00 -19.86 2.99
N TYR A 91 -43.14 -20.54 2.23
CA TYR A 91 -41.75 -20.74 2.61
C TYR A 91 -40.85 -20.74 1.39
N ILE A 92 -39.61 -20.34 1.60
CA ILE A 92 -38.52 -20.57 0.65
C ILE A 92 -37.46 -21.44 1.32
N GLN A 93 -37.05 -22.48 0.62
CA GLN A 93 -36.08 -23.48 1.03
C GLN A 93 -34.80 -23.32 0.20
N VAL A 94 -33.67 -23.41 0.88
CA VAL A 94 -32.33 -23.39 0.28
C VAL A 94 -31.62 -24.69 0.67
N ASP A 95 -31.16 -25.44 -0.33
CA ASP A 95 -30.15 -26.50 -0.16
C ASP A 95 -28.76 -25.86 -0.25
N LEU A 96 -27.95 -26.03 0.79
CA LEU A 96 -26.58 -25.50 0.85
C LEU A 96 -25.56 -26.46 0.21
N GLY A 97 -26.03 -27.58 -0.37
CA GLY A 97 -25.23 -28.63 -0.99
C GLY A 97 -24.58 -29.57 0.02
N GLU A 98 -23.97 -29.01 1.05
CA GLU A 98 -23.33 -29.71 2.16
C GLU A 98 -23.73 -29.10 3.51
N THR A 99 -23.29 -29.72 4.62
CA THR A 99 -23.60 -29.19 5.96
C THR A 99 -22.76 -27.96 6.21
N LYS A 100 -23.41 -26.81 6.45
CA LYS A 100 -22.77 -25.52 6.76
C LYS A 100 -23.16 -25.02 8.15
N MET A 101 -22.34 -24.13 8.70
CA MET A 101 -22.67 -23.35 9.90
C MET A 101 -23.34 -22.05 9.44
N VAL A 102 -24.66 -21.99 9.51
CA VAL A 102 -25.45 -20.80 9.22
C VAL A 102 -25.38 -19.86 10.42
N THR A 103 -24.95 -18.62 10.19
CA THR A 103 -24.77 -17.59 11.22
C THR A 103 -25.73 -16.42 11.07
N GLY A 104 -26.44 -16.32 9.94
CA GLY A 104 -27.44 -15.28 9.71
C GLY A 104 -28.11 -15.38 8.34
N VAL A 105 -29.07 -14.50 8.11
CA VAL A 105 -29.84 -14.37 6.87
C VAL A 105 -29.97 -12.89 6.55
N VAL A 106 -29.82 -12.54 5.28
CA VAL A 106 -30.12 -11.22 4.72
C VAL A 106 -31.42 -11.31 3.96
N THR A 107 -32.34 -10.39 4.14
CA THR A 107 -33.58 -10.28 3.38
C THR A 107 -33.70 -8.91 2.72
N GLN A 108 -34.38 -8.84 1.59
CA GLN A 108 -34.63 -7.62 0.82
C GLN A 108 -35.98 -7.78 0.11
N GLY A 109 -36.75 -6.70 -0.04
CA GLY A 109 -38.02 -6.72 -0.78
C GLY A 109 -37.84 -6.95 -2.28
N ARG A 110 -38.92 -6.87 -3.06
CA ARG A 110 -38.85 -7.00 -4.54
C ARG A 110 -38.42 -5.66 -5.17
N PRO A 111 -37.44 -5.64 -6.07
CA PRO A 111 -37.00 -4.38 -6.68
C PRO A 111 -38.07 -3.83 -7.63
N GLY A 112 -38.27 -2.51 -7.60
CA GLY A 112 -39.22 -1.81 -8.47
C GLY A 112 -40.70 -2.07 -8.16
N GLU A 113 -41.02 -2.90 -7.17
CA GLU A 113 -42.37 -3.22 -6.72
C GLU A 113 -42.47 -2.95 -5.22
N ASP A 114 -43.60 -2.41 -4.77
CA ASP A 114 -43.85 -2.05 -3.38
C ASP A 114 -44.21 -3.28 -2.51
N GLN A 115 -43.38 -4.34 -2.58
CA GLN A 115 -43.67 -5.68 -2.03
C GLN A 115 -42.50 -6.21 -1.19
N TRP A 116 -42.77 -6.62 0.07
CA TRP A 116 -41.75 -7.21 0.95
C TRP A 116 -42.32 -7.96 2.15
N VAL A 117 -41.54 -8.89 2.71
CA VAL A 117 -41.84 -9.59 3.96
C VAL A 117 -41.43 -8.75 5.18
N ARG A 118 -42.33 -8.59 6.17
CA ARG A 118 -42.08 -7.79 7.39
C ARG A 118 -41.59 -8.61 8.58
N SER A 119 -41.96 -9.87 8.67
CA SER A 119 -41.37 -10.80 9.64
C SER A 119 -41.36 -12.23 9.14
N TYR A 120 -40.45 -13.04 9.69
CA TYR A 120 -40.29 -14.44 9.31
C TYR A 120 -39.70 -15.28 10.45
N THR A 121 -39.84 -16.59 10.34
CA THR A 121 -39.17 -17.58 11.19
C THR A 121 -38.21 -18.43 10.35
N ILE A 122 -37.29 -19.13 11.01
CA ILE A 122 -36.32 -20.01 10.35
C ILE A 122 -36.57 -21.44 10.78
N GLN A 123 -36.68 -22.34 9.81
CA GLN A 123 -36.69 -23.78 10.01
C GLN A 123 -35.46 -24.41 9.38
N TYR A 124 -34.97 -25.50 9.95
CA TYR A 124 -33.80 -26.21 9.45
C TYR A 124 -33.91 -27.71 9.71
N GLN A 125 -33.12 -28.49 8.98
CA GLN A 125 -32.97 -29.91 9.28
C GLN A 125 -31.77 -30.13 10.17
N GLY A 126 -31.97 -30.65 11.38
CA GLY A 126 -30.89 -31.08 12.26
C GLY A 126 -30.14 -32.31 11.73
N LYS A 127 -29.01 -32.65 12.36
CA LYS A 127 -28.33 -33.93 12.09
C LYS A 127 -29.29 -35.08 12.40
N VAL A 128 -29.61 -35.91 11.39
CA VAL A 128 -30.45 -37.09 11.55
C VAL A 128 -29.77 -38.04 12.55
N VAL A 129 -30.22 -38.02 13.80
CA VAL A 129 -29.93 -39.10 14.75
C VAL A 129 -30.90 -40.22 14.38
N GLY A 130 -30.37 -41.28 13.77
CA GLY A 130 -31.16 -42.36 13.18
C GLY A 130 -32.21 -42.91 14.15
N SER A 131 -33.47 -42.67 13.82
CA SER A 131 -34.60 -43.45 14.32
C SER A 131 -35.39 -43.91 13.11
N ILE A 132 -35.12 -45.16 12.71
CA ILE A 132 -35.87 -45.83 11.64
C ILE A 132 -37.24 -46.17 12.23
N GLY A 133 -38.28 -45.47 11.78
CA GLY A 133 -39.66 -45.85 12.07
C GLY A 133 -40.02 -47.19 11.40
N ARG A 134 -40.88 -47.99 12.04
CA ARG A 134 -41.32 -49.35 11.63
C ARG A 134 -41.99 -49.47 10.24
N LEU A 135 -42.09 -48.40 9.47
CA LEU A 135 -42.81 -48.34 8.18
C LEU A 135 -41.99 -47.82 6.98
N GLY A 136 -40.67 -47.63 7.12
CA GLY A 136 -39.81 -47.30 5.98
C GLY A 136 -40.03 -45.92 5.34
N THR A 137 -40.93 -45.08 5.88
CA THR A 137 -41.10 -43.68 5.47
C THR A 137 -40.25 -42.79 6.37
N THR A 138 -39.15 -42.25 5.85
CA THR A 138 -38.34 -41.23 6.52
C THR A 138 -39.16 -39.93 6.56
N SER A 139 -39.81 -39.61 7.69
CA SER A 139 -40.38 -38.27 7.86
C SER A 139 -39.23 -37.29 8.03
N VAL A 140 -39.12 -36.34 7.11
CA VAL A 140 -38.10 -35.28 7.18
C VAL A 140 -38.56 -34.30 8.26
N LYS A 141 -37.97 -34.42 9.45
CA LYS A 141 -38.26 -33.51 10.57
C LYS A 141 -37.57 -32.16 10.34
N TRP A 142 -38.34 -31.09 10.39
CA TRP A 142 -37.85 -29.72 10.39
C TRP A 142 -37.94 -29.17 11.82
N ASP A 143 -36.80 -28.71 12.34
CA ASP A 143 -36.74 -28.03 13.63
C ASP A 143 -36.89 -26.52 13.40
N THR A 144 -37.57 -25.83 14.33
CA THR A 144 -37.75 -24.36 14.27
C THR A 144 -36.71 -23.70 15.16
N TYR A 145 -36.05 -22.64 14.65
CA TYR A 145 -35.03 -21.93 15.41
C TYR A 145 -35.62 -21.15 16.59
N SER A 146 -35.03 -21.33 17.77
CA SER A 146 -35.42 -20.65 19.01
C SER A 146 -34.19 -20.16 19.79
N GLU A 147 -34.24 -18.91 20.28
CA GLU A 147 -33.18 -18.30 21.09
C GLU A 147 -33.46 -18.38 22.59
N GLY A 148 -34.73 -18.45 22.98
CA GLY A 148 -35.18 -18.51 24.37
C GLY A 148 -35.00 -19.89 25.02
N ILE A 149 -35.01 -19.93 26.35
CA ILE A 149 -34.95 -21.17 27.15
C ILE A 149 -36.26 -21.95 26.98
N ASP A 150 -37.36 -21.26 26.72
CA ASP A 150 -38.73 -21.78 26.66
C ASP A 150 -39.04 -22.53 25.35
N GLY A 151 -38.12 -22.51 24.37
CA GLY A 151 -38.28 -23.22 23.10
C GLY A 151 -39.15 -22.52 22.06
N GLU A 152 -39.69 -21.34 22.36
CA GLU A 152 -40.56 -20.58 21.46
C GLU A 152 -39.84 -20.15 20.15
N PRO A 153 -40.50 -20.25 18.98
CA PRO A 153 -39.95 -19.82 17.70
C PRO A 153 -39.48 -18.36 17.75
N THR A 154 -38.24 -18.13 17.33
CA THR A 154 -37.74 -16.75 17.21
C THR A 154 -38.26 -16.13 15.92
N VAL A 155 -39.08 -15.09 16.08
CA VAL A 155 -39.59 -14.26 14.97
C VAL A 155 -38.58 -13.17 14.67
N PHE A 156 -38.10 -13.14 13.44
CA PHE A 156 -37.15 -12.15 12.94
C PHE A 156 -37.89 -11.00 12.24
N THR A 157 -37.47 -9.77 12.51
CA THR A 157 -37.92 -8.60 11.75
C THR A 157 -37.30 -8.63 10.35
N GLY A 158 -38.14 -8.54 9.32
CA GLY A 158 -37.78 -8.46 7.91
C GLY A 158 -37.60 -7.03 7.43
N ASN A 159 -38.11 -6.74 6.23
CA ASN A 159 -37.88 -5.48 5.53
C ASN A 159 -38.98 -4.44 5.82
N SER A 160 -38.61 -3.16 5.68
CA SER A 160 -39.53 -2.01 5.74
C SER A 160 -39.77 -1.35 4.37
N ASP A 161 -39.03 -1.76 3.35
CA ASP A 161 -39.10 -1.27 1.97
C ASP A 161 -38.68 -2.35 0.96
N SER A 162 -38.72 -2.01 -0.32
CA SER A 162 -38.35 -2.88 -1.46
C SER A 162 -36.84 -3.13 -1.59
N ASP A 163 -36.01 -2.16 -1.21
CA ASP A 163 -34.62 -2.06 -1.69
C ASP A 163 -33.56 -2.15 -0.60
N THR A 164 -33.87 -1.83 0.65
CA THR A 164 -32.90 -1.85 1.75
C THR A 164 -32.73 -3.29 2.26
N PRO A 165 -31.53 -3.88 2.17
CA PRO A 165 -31.24 -5.19 2.76
C PRO A 165 -31.29 -5.14 4.29
N VAL A 166 -31.88 -6.14 4.92
CA VAL A 166 -31.92 -6.32 6.37
C VAL A 166 -31.24 -7.65 6.70
N LYS A 167 -30.12 -7.64 7.45
CA LYS A 167 -29.48 -8.88 7.94
C LYS A 167 -29.86 -9.16 9.39
N GLN A 168 -30.27 -10.38 9.63
CA GLN A 168 -30.55 -10.96 10.93
C GLN A 168 -29.50 -12.02 11.24
N TYR A 169 -28.81 -11.87 12.37
CA TYR A 169 -27.80 -12.82 12.81
C TYR A 169 -28.38 -13.74 13.87
N LEU A 170 -28.04 -15.02 13.80
CA LEU A 170 -28.43 -16.02 14.77
C LEU A 170 -27.54 -15.89 16.01
N LYS A 171 -28.13 -15.80 17.21
CA LYS A 171 -27.34 -15.89 18.47
C LYS A 171 -26.63 -17.23 18.58
N LYS A 172 -27.28 -18.31 18.17
CA LYS A 172 -26.72 -19.67 18.11
C LYS A 172 -26.61 -20.09 16.63
N PRO A 173 -25.42 -20.29 16.08
CA PRO A 173 -25.27 -20.79 14.72
C PRO A 173 -25.96 -22.15 14.52
N ILE A 174 -26.58 -22.35 13.36
CA ILE A 174 -27.26 -23.59 12.99
C ILE A 174 -26.33 -24.42 12.11
N CYS A 175 -26.08 -25.68 12.48
CA CYS A 175 -25.37 -26.63 11.64
C CYS A 175 -26.37 -27.40 10.78
N THR A 176 -26.49 -27.07 9.49
CA THR A 176 -27.49 -27.68 8.60
C THR A 176 -27.07 -27.65 7.13
N ARG A 177 -27.64 -28.54 6.32
CA ARG A 177 -27.60 -28.47 4.85
C ARG A 177 -28.86 -27.78 4.27
N TYR A 178 -30.01 -27.94 4.93
CA TYR A 178 -31.28 -27.45 4.41
C TYR A 178 -31.86 -26.40 5.34
N LEU A 179 -32.12 -25.22 4.79
CA LEU A 179 -32.68 -24.08 5.51
C LEU A 179 -34.00 -23.68 4.86
N LYS A 180 -34.98 -23.29 5.69
CA LYS A 180 -36.24 -22.70 5.28
C LYS A 180 -36.42 -21.34 5.94
N ILE A 181 -36.76 -20.35 5.13
CA ILE A 181 -37.25 -19.06 5.59
C ILE A 181 -38.76 -19.07 5.42
N CYS A 182 -39.47 -18.89 6.53
CA CYS A 182 -40.92 -18.98 6.60
C CYS A 182 -41.50 -17.62 6.99
N PRO A 183 -41.92 -16.78 6.02
CA PRO A 183 -42.64 -15.54 6.31
C PRO A 183 -43.80 -15.76 7.27
N THR A 184 -43.98 -14.85 8.23
CA THR A 184 -45.08 -14.93 9.18
C THR A 184 -46.39 -14.72 8.44
N PRO A 185 -47.42 -15.57 8.65
CA PRO A 185 -48.68 -15.46 7.93
C PRO A 185 -49.31 -14.07 8.03
N SER A 186 -49.64 -13.49 6.88
CA SER A 186 -50.22 -12.15 6.73
C SER A 186 -49.36 -10.97 7.19
N ASP A 187 -48.07 -11.17 7.49
CA ASP A 187 -47.15 -10.09 7.87
C ASP A 187 -46.14 -9.75 6.75
N TRP A 188 -46.69 -9.21 5.66
CA TRP A 188 -45.96 -8.68 4.51
C TRP A 188 -46.68 -7.45 3.96
N HIS A 189 -45.97 -6.63 3.19
CA HIS A 189 -46.53 -5.47 2.51
C HIS A 189 -46.92 -5.83 1.08
N ASN A 190 -48.19 -5.61 0.72
CA ASN A 190 -48.82 -5.90 -0.58
C ASN A 190 -48.77 -7.38 -1.03
N ALA A 191 -47.60 -7.98 -1.16
CA ALA A 191 -47.40 -9.38 -1.50
C ALA A 191 -46.23 -9.98 -0.70
N CYS A 192 -46.27 -11.30 -0.50
CA CYS A 192 -45.19 -12.04 0.14
C CYS A 192 -44.03 -12.21 -0.85
N SER A 193 -43.20 -11.17 -0.95
CA SER A 193 -42.05 -11.14 -1.85
C SER A 193 -40.74 -10.98 -1.08
N MET A 194 -39.71 -11.71 -1.49
CA MET A 194 -38.38 -11.55 -0.90
C MET A 194 -37.25 -11.94 -1.85
N ARG A 195 -36.12 -11.30 -1.62
CA ARG A 195 -34.76 -11.68 -2.01
C ARG A 195 -33.97 -11.94 -0.73
N LEU A 196 -32.99 -12.83 -0.78
CA LEU A 196 -32.23 -13.22 0.40
C LEU A 196 -30.79 -13.67 0.09
N GLU A 197 -29.97 -13.63 1.13
CA GLU A 197 -28.64 -14.23 1.19
C GLU A 197 -28.48 -14.98 2.51
N ILE A 198 -27.84 -16.15 2.48
CA ILE A 198 -27.55 -16.92 3.70
C ILE A 198 -26.12 -16.62 4.11
N LEU A 199 -25.90 -16.30 5.39
CA LEU A 199 -24.58 -16.08 5.94
C LEU A 199 -24.11 -17.30 6.71
N GLY A 200 -22.83 -17.64 6.59
CA GLY A 200 -22.25 -18.76 7.30
C GLY A 200 -20.84 -19.09 6.85
N TYR A 201 -20.42 -20.29 7.19
CA TYR A 201 -19.15 -20.88 6.78
C TYR A 201 -19.26 -22.40 6.73
N ASN A 202 -18.37 -23.07 5.99
CA ASN A 202 -18.29 -24.52 6.10
C ASN A 202 -17.60 -24.86 7.44
N PRO A 203 -18.20 -25.68 8.32
CA PRO A 203 -17.47 -26.21 9.47
C PRO A 203 -16.22 -26.99 9.05
N GLU A 204 -16.21 -27.52 7.82
CA GLU A 204 -15.06 -28.18 7.21
C GLU A 204 -14.16 -27.23 6.40
N ASP A 205 -14.40 -25.91 6.37
CA ASP A 205 -13.50 -24.94 5.74
C ASP A 205 -12.20 -24.94 6.55
N LYS A 206 -11.30 -25.83 6.14
CA LYS A 206 -9.95 -25.91 6.65
C LYS A 206 -9.28 -24.64 6.20
N LEU A 207 -8.90 -23.79 7.15
CA LEU A 207 -8.02 -22.65 6.91
C LEU A 207 -6.72 -23.05 6.20
N ASP A 208 -6.41 -24.35 6.19
CA ASP A 208 -5.35 -24.95 5.42
C ASP A 208 -5.55 -24.74 3.91
N ASN A 209 -6.77 -24.75 3.38
CA ASN A 209 -7.06 -24.56 1.94
C ASN A 209 -7.66 -23.19 1.61
N THR A 210 -7.52 -22.22 2.51
CA THR A 210 -7.90 -20.82 2.27
C THR A 210 -6.64 -19.99 2.07
N TYR A 211 -6.64 -19.12 1.06
CA TYR A 211 -5.47 -18.33 0.68
C TYR A 211 -5.78 -16.84 0.63
N LEU A 212 -4.82 -16.03 1.03
CA LEU A 212 -4.87 -14.58 1.05
C LEU A 212 -3.84 -14.05 0.06
N LEU A 213 -4.30 -13.46 -1.05
CA LEU A 213 -3.44 -12.71 -1.94
C LEU A 213 -3.28 -11.28 -1.40
N VAL A 214 -2.06 -10.87 -1.12
CA VAL A 214 -1.70 -9.53 -0.66
C VAL A 214 -0.91 -8.83 -1.76
N THR A 215 -1.33 -7.62 -2.11
CA THR A 215 -0.68 -6.80 -3.13
C THR A 215 -0.73 -5.32 -2.78
N ASP A 216 0.29 -4.57 -3.23
CA ASP A 216 0.31 -3.11 -3.12
C ASP A 216 -0.50 -2.47 -4.26
N ALA A 217 -1.00 -1.25 -4.05
CA ALA A 217 -1.95 -0.61 -4.97
C ALA A 217 -1.35 -0.24 -6.35
N ASP A 218 -0.02 -0.13 -6.44
CA ASP A 218 0.71 0.27 -7.65
C ASP A 218 1.41 -0.91 -8.34
N VAL A 219 1.00 -2.14 -8.02
CA VAL A 219 1.59 -3.36 -8.58
C VAL A 219 0.82 -3.81 -9.81
N LYS A 220 1.56 -4.20 -10.84
CA LYS A 220 1.06 -4.80 -12.07
C LYS A 220 1.39 -6.29 -12.07
N PHE A 221 0.39 -7.14 -12.26
CA PHE A 221 0.58 -8.59 -12.38
C PHE A 221 -0.50 -9.18 -13.30
N ASN A 222 -0.21 -10.35 -13.87
CA ASN A 222 -1.13 -11.09 -14.73
C ASN A 222 -1.91 -12.15 -13.95
N PRO A 223 -3.12 -12.55 -14.39
CA PRO A 223 -3.89 -13.60 -13.73
C PRO A 223 -3.11 -14.91 -13.58
N ASP A 224 -2.28 -15.27 -14.56
CA ASP A 224 -1.48 -16.49 -14.53
C ASP A 224 -0.34 -16.44 -13.51
N ALA A 225 0.15 -15.24 -13.16
CA ALA A 225 1.11 -15.04 -12.09
C ALA A 225 0.45 -15.29 -10.72
N ALA A 226 -0.79 -14.82 -10.52
CA ALA A 226 -1.55 -15.10 -9.29
C ALA A 226 -1.87 -16.59 -9.16
N LYS A 227 -2.27 -17.25 -10.25
CA LYS A 227 -2.46 -18.71 -10.29
C LYS A 227 -1.16 -19.45 -9.95
N ALA A 228 -0.01 -19.01 -10.47
CA ALA A 228 1.27 -19.66 -10.19
C ALA A 228 1.63 -19.67 -8.69
N LEU A 229 1.38 -18.56 -7.98
CA LEU A 229 1.58 -18.49 -6.53
C LEU A 229 0.62 -19.45 -5.81
N LEU A 230 -0.64 -19.48 -6.24
CA LEU A 230 -1.65 -20.36 -5.66
C LEU A 230 -1.31 -21.83 -5.89
N ASP A 231 -0.89 -22.22 -7.09
CA ASP A 231 -0.51 -23.60 -7.46
C ASP A 231 0.60 -24.12 -6.53
N ILE A 232 1.65 -23.32 -6.31
CA ILE A 232 2.77 -23.67 -5.43
C ILE A 232 2.29 -23.78 -3.99
N THR A 233 1.53 -22.78 -3.51
CA THR A 233 1.02 -22.79 -2.13
C THR A 233 0.06 -23.96 -1.91
N ALA A 234 -0.77 -24.32 -2.88
CA ALA A 234 -1.75 -25.40 -2.77
C ALA A 234 -1.09 -26.79 -2.82
N ARG A 235 0.02 -26.94 -3.54
CA ARG A 235 0.73 -28.22 -3.73
C ARG A 235 1.33 -28.77 -2.44
N ASP A 236 1.96 -27.93 -1.62
CA ASP A 236 2.65 -28.37 -0.39
C ASP A 236 1.95 -27.82 0.86
N PRO A 237 1.31 -28.67 1.70
CA PRO A 237 0.67 -28.25 2.94
C PRO A 237 1.61 -27.57 3.95
N ALA A 238 2.93 -27.82 3.89
CA ALA A 238 3.90 -27.19 4.77
C ALA A 238 4.22 -25.74 4.38
N VAL A 239 3.86 -25.31 3.16
CA VAL A 239 4.09 -23.95 2.68
C VAL A 239 3.03 -23.01 3.25
N GLY A 240 3.49 -22.02 4.01
CA GLY A 240 2.66 -20.99 4.64
C GLY A 240 2.52 -19.72 3.80
N ALA A 241 3.49 -19.42 2.94
CA ALA A 241 3.40 -18.31 1.98
C ALA A 241 4.33 -18.52 0.78
N VAL A 242 3.98 -17.86 -0.33
CA VAL A 242 4.79 -17.82 -1.55
C VAL A 242 4.83 -16.39 -2.07
N CYS A 243 6.01 -15.94 -2.49
CA CYS A 243 6.20 -14.63 -3.09
C CYS A 243 6.73 -14.72 -4.52
N ALA A 244 6.39 -13.71 -5.32
CA ALA A 244 6.76 -13.60 -6.72
C ALA A 244 8.15 -12.98 -6.95
N ARG A 245 8.54 -12.95 -8.22
CA ARG A 245 9.63 -12.16 -8.80
C ARG A 245 9.12 -10.76 -9.09
N THR A 246 9.67 -9.77 -8.38
CA THR A 246 9.25 -8.37 -8.51
C THR A 246 10.21 -7.54 -9.36
N HIS A 247 9.71 -6.98 -10.46
CA HIS A 247 10.47 -6.12 -11.37
C HIS A 247 10.25 -4.64 -11.02
N PRO A 248 11.29 -3.89 -10.62
CA PRO A 248 11.14 -2.47 -10.37
C PRO A 248 10.97 -1.70 -11.68
N LEU A 249 10.00 -0.79 -11.71
CA LEU A 249 9.73 0.14 -12.80
C LEU A 249 10.19 1.54 -12.40
N GLY A 250 10.88 2.23 -13.31
CA GLY A 250 11.31 3.60 -13.10
C GLY A 250 12.33 4.02 -14.14
N THR A 251 12.64 5.31 -14.15
CA THR A 251 13.59 5.93 -15.07
C THR A 251 14.76 6.58 -14.33
N GLY A 252 15.89 6.73 -15.02
CA GLY A 252 17.09 7.38 -14.50
C GLY A 252 18.02 6.47 -13.69
N ALA A 253 19.14 7.07 -13.25
CA ALA A 253 20.27 6.34 -12.67
C ALA A 253 19.93 5.61 -11.36
N VAL A 254 19.06 6.20 -10.52
CA VAL A 254 18.61 5.57 -9.26
C VAL A 254 17.72 4.36 -9.54
N ALA A 255 16.88 4.41 -10.58
CA ALA A 255 16.10 3.26 -11.02
C ALA A 255 17.01 2.16 -11.59
N TRP A 256 18.01 2.49 -12.42
CA TRP A 256 18.97 1.52 -12.95
C TRP A 256 19.70 0.75 -11.84
N TYR A 257 20.17 1.45 -10.81
CA TYR A 257 20.77 0.81 -9.63
C TYR A 257 19.82 -0.24 -9.03
N GLN A 258 18.54 0.11 -8.87
CA GLN A 258 17.54 -0.76 -8.27
C GLN A 258 17.12 -1.92 -9.17
N ILE A 259 17.03 -1.72 -10.48
CA ILE A 259 16.76 -2.78 -11.47
C ILE A 259 17.80 -3.90 -11.32
N PHE A 260 19.09 -3.52 -11.26
CA PHE A 260 20.15 -4.50 -11.05
C PHE A 260 20.14 -5.10 -9.64
N ASP A 261 19.98 -4.29 -8.59
CA ASP A 261 19.94 -4.75 -7.19
C ASP A 261 18.82 -5.77 -6.95
N TYR A 262 17.63 -5.53 -7.53
CA TYR A 262 16.50 -6.46 -7.49
C TYR A 262 16.78 -7.72 -8.31
N ALA A 263 17.39 -7.60 -9.49
CA ALA A 263 17.74 -8.74 -10.33
C ALA A 263 18.68 -9.69 -9.58
N ILE A 264 19.83 -9.21 -9.10
CA ILE A 264 20.78 -10.05 -8.34
C ILE A 264 20.18 -10.57 -7.03
N GLY A 265 19.35 -9.77 -6.37
CA GLY A 265 18.65 -10.17 -5.15
C GLY A 265 17.71 -11.35 -5.37
N HIS A 266 16.97 -11.35 -6.48
CA HIS A 266 16.04 -12.43 -6.84
C HIS A 266 16.75 -13.63 -7.46
N TRP A 267 17.71 -13.41 -8.37
CA TRP A 267 18.44 -14.48 -9.05
C TRP A 267 19.28 -15.29 -8.06
N LEU A 268 19.98 -14.63 -7.13
CA LEU A 268 20.98 -15.26 -6.28
C LEU A 268 20.49 -15.41 -4.84
N ASN A 269 20.27 -14.31 -4.12
CA ASN A 269 20.01 -14.35 -2.67
C ASN A 269 18.67 -15.04 -2.34
N LYS A 270 17.59 -14.68 -3.04
CA LYS A 270 16.26 -15.24 -2.77
C LYS A 270 16.15 -16.71 -3.19
N CYS A 271 16.75 -17.07 -4.33
CA CYS A 271 16.93 -18.47 -4.73
C CYS A 271 17.71 -19.27 -3.69
N ALA A 272 18.84 -18.75 -3.19
CA ALA A 272 19.64 -19.41 -2.16
C ALA A 272 18.85 -19.65 -0.88
N ASN A 273 18.10 -18.64 -0.42
CA ASN A 273 17.23 -18.81 0.74
C ASN A 273 16.16 -19.89 0.51
N ASN A 274 15.52 -19.91 -0.66
CA ASN A 274 14.49 -20.89 -1.00
C ASN A 274 15.03 -22.32 -1.08
N VAL A 275 16.23 -22.51 -1.62
CA VAL A 275 16.84 -23.84 -1.83
C VAL A 275 17.48 -24.37 -0.55
N LEU A 276 18.21 -23.53 0.18
CA LEU A 276 18.94 -23.95 1.39
C LEU A 276 18.03 -24.09 2.61
N GLY A 277 16.86 -23.44 2.62
CA GLY A 277 15.89 -23.54 3.70
C GLY A 277 14.57 -22.87 3.38
N THR A 278 14.42 -21.61 3.75
CA THR A 278 13.18 -20.83 3.55
C THR A 278 13.48 -19.39 3.17
N VAL A 279 12.56 -18.77 2.44
CA VAL A 279 12.59 -17.32 2.19
C VAL A 279 12.31 -16.57 3.50
N LEU A 280 13.04 -15.48 3.74
CA LEU A 280 12.94 -14.69 4.99
C LEU A 280 12.05 -13.45 4.86
N CYS A 281 11.56 -13.16 3.66
CA CYS A 281 10.67 -12.03 3.39
C CYS A 281 9.81 -12.33 2.16
N CYS A 282 8.50 -12.42 2.36
CA CYS A 282 7.50 -12.36 1.31
C CYS A 282 7.03 -10.90 1.25
N PRO A 283 7.45 -10.11 0.24
CA PRO A 283 7.11 -8.69 0.18
C PRO A 283 5.60 -8.50 0.02
N GLY A 284 5.09 -7.41 0.60
CA GLY A 284 3.67 -7.06 0.50
C GLY A 284 3.19 -6.67 -0.91
N CYS A 285 4.08 -6.50 -1.89
CA CYS A 285 3.73 -6.10 -3.25
C CYS A 285 2.98 -7.21 -4.02
N PHE A 286 3.39 -8.47 -3.90
CA PHE A 286 2.69 -9.60 -4.53
C PHE A 286 3.08 -10.93 -3.88
N SER A 287 2.27 -11.36 -2.92
CA SER A 287 2.47 -12.63 -2.18
C SER A 287 1.15 -13.31 -1.84
N VAL A 288 1.13 -14.63 -1.85
CA VAL A 288 0.01 -15.46 -1.37
C VAL A 288 0.36 -16.06 -0.02
N TYR A 289 -0.56 -15.97 0.94
CA TYR A 289 -0.42 -16.55 2.27
C TYR A 289 -1.52 -17.57 2.55
N ARG A 290 -1.19 -18.69 3.18
CA ARG A 290 -2.17 -19.63 3.71
C ARG A 290 -2.85 -19.03 4.93
N ALA A 291 -4.18 -19.04 4.96
CA ALA A 291 -4.97 -18.44 6.03
C ALA A 291 -4.64 -19.06 7.39
N LYS A 292 -4.38 -20.37 7.46
CA LYS A 292 -3.93 -21.03 8.69
C LYS A 292 -2.59 -20.46 9.20
N ALA A 293 -1.61 -20.26 8.32
CA ALA A 293 -0.31 -19.72 8.68
C ALA A 293 -0.43 -18.29 9.23
N VAL A 294 -1.27 -17.46 8.59
CA VAL A 294 -1.57 -16.11 9.09
C VAL A 294 -2.31 -16.17 10.42
N LYS A 295 -3.34 -17.02 10.57
CA LYS A 295 -4.08 -17.14 11.83
C LYS A 295 -3.22 -17.57 13.01
N ASN A 296 -2.25 -18.46 12.80
CA ASN A 296 -1.33 -18.90 13.84
C ASN A 296 -0.35 -17.79 14.28
N THR A 297 -0.03 -16.85 13.39
CA THR A 297 1.00 -15.82 13.62
C THR A 297 0.43 -14.47 14.05
N LEU A 298 -0.81 -14.17 13.65
CA LEU A 298 -1.46 -12.88 13.86
C LEU A 298 -1.52 -12.43 15.33
N PRO A 299 -1.76 -13.30 16.34
CA PRO A 299 -1.77 -12.89 17.74
C PRO A 299 -0.44 -12.30 18.23
N THR A 300 0.68 -12.84 17.76
CA THR A 300 2.02 -12.33 18.10
C THR A 300 2.38 -11.12 17.22
N TYR A 301 1.96 -11.14 15.95
CA TYR A 301 2.18 -10.03 15.02
C TYR A 301 1.52 -8.72 15.49
N CYS A 302 0.35 -8.81 16.14
CA CYS A 302 -0.37 -7.67 16.70
C CYS A 302 0.16 -7.18 18.06
N THR A 303 1.26 -7.74 18.58
CA THR A 303 1.84 -7.26 19.85
C THR A 303 2.48 -5.88 19.69
N HIS A 304 2.40 -5.07 20.75
CA HIS A 304 2.96 -3.72 20.77
C HIS A 304 4.50 -3.74 20.82
N VAL A 305 5.10 -2.63 20.41
CA VAL A 305 6.54 -2.38 20.55
C VAL A 305 6.78 -1.83 21.95
N THR A 306 7.57 -2.53 22.75
CA THR A 306 7.92 -2.12 24.11
C THR A 306 9.38 -1.71 24.27
N LYS A 307 10.25 -2.13 23.34
CA LYS A 307 11.70 -1.89 23.35
C LYS A 307 12.18 -1.39 21.99
N ALA A 308 13.28 -0.63 21.96
CA ALA A 308 13.87 -0.14 20.71
C ALA A 308 14.21 -1.25 19.68
N ASN A 309 14.74 -2.40 20.11
CA ASN A 309 14.99 -3.52 19.19
C ASN A 309 13.71 -4.07 18.55
N GLU A 310 12.60 -4.08 19.29
CA GLU A 310 11.31 -4.50 18.75
C GLU A 310 10.78 -3.50 17.72
N PHE A 311 11.16 -2.22 17.80
CA PHE A 311 10.80 -1.23 16.80
C PHE A 311 11.41 -1.55 15.43
N LEU A 312 12.69 -1.92 15.38
CA LEU A 312 13.38 -2.29 14.15
C LEU A 312 12.76 -3.52 13.48
N ILE A 313 12.36 -4.50 14.30
CA ILE A 313 11.79 -5.76 13.83
C ILE A 313 10.32 -5.56 13.44
N LYS A 314 9.48 -5.09 14.37
CA LYS A 314 8.02 -5.08 14.22
C LYS A 314 7.54 -3.92 13.34
N ASP A 315 8.09 -2.72 13.49
CA ASP A 315 7.57 -1.51 12.84
C ASP A 315 8.34 -1.08 11.60
N MET A 316 9.67 -1.30 11.56
CA MET A 316 10.48 -1.02 10.37
C MET A 316 10.58 -2.21 9.42
N GLY A 317 10.50 -3.44 9.94
CA GLY A 317 10.64 -4.69 9.21
C GLY A 317 9.37 -5.54 9.18
N GLU A 318 8.19 -4.92 9.08
CA GLU A 318 6.88 -5.57 9.26
C GLU A 318 6.69 -6.84 8.41
N ASP A 319 7.05 -6.79 7.12
CA ASP A 319 6.93 -7.93 6.21
C ASP A 319 7.87 -9.07 6.63
N ARG A 320 9.11 -8.75 7.04
CA ARG A 320 10.07 -9.73 7.56
C ARG A 320 9.61 -10.31 8.90
N TRP A 321 9.05 -9.48 9.78
CA TRP A 321 8.57 -9.94 11.08
C TRP A 321 7.43 -10.95 10.94
N LEU A 322 6.48 -10.69 10.04
CA LEU A 322 5.43 -11.65 9.73
C LEU A 322 6.01 -12.98 9.23
N CYS A 323 6.97 -12.93 8.31
CA CYS A 323 7.65 -14.11 7.78
C CYS A 323 8.43 -14.87 8.87
N THR A 324 9.18 -14.19 9.72
CA THR A 324 9.91 -14.81 10.82
C THR A 324 8.97 -15.52 11.78
N LEU A 325 7.82 -14.93 12.12
CA LEU A 325 6.81 -15.60 12.94
C LEU A 325 6.26 -16.85 12.27
N MET A 326 6.02 -16.84 10.95
CA MET A 326 5.59 -18.03 10.21
C MET A 326 6.64 -19.14 10.28
N VAL A 327 7.91 -18.80 10.06
CA VAL A 327 9.02 -19.75 10.15
C VAL A 327 9.17 -20.32 11.57
N GLU A 328 9.04 -19.49 12.62
CA GLU A 328 9.05 -19.93 14.03
C GLU A 328 7.90 -20.90 14.37
N ASN A 329 6.74 -20.72 13.71
CA ASN A 329 5.57 -21.58 13.82
C ASN A 329 5.63 -22.84 12.92
N GLY A 330 6.78 -23.11 12.28
CA GLY A 330 7.01 -24.33 11.51
C GLY A 330 6.64 -24.26 10.02
N TRP A 331 6.26 -23.09 9.50
CA TRP A 331 5.88 -22.93 8.10
C TRP A 331 7.10 -22.72 7.20
N LYS A 332 7.07 -23.33 6.00
CA LYS A 332 8.00 -22.99 4.91
C LYS A 332 7.47 -21.80 4.13
N LEU A 333 8.34 -20.89 3.73
CA LEU A 333 8.02 -19.78 2.84
C LEU A 333 8.84 -19.92 1.55
N GLU A 334 8.16 -19.84 0.40
CA GLU A 334 8.80 -20.10 -0.89
C GLU A 334 8.86 -18.87 -1.80
N TYR A 335 9.75 -18.96 -2.78
CA TYR A 335 9.92 -18.00 -3.85
C TYR A 335 9.64 -18.65 -5.20
N SER A 336 8.68 -18.08 -5.92
CA SER A 336 8.33 -18.45 -7.29
C SER A 336 8.98 -17.50 -8.28
N ALA A 337 9.91 -18.01 -9.09
CA ALA A 337 10.47 -17.27 -10.23
C ALA A 337 9.55 -17.30 -11.47
N VAL A 338 8.48 -18.10 -11.45
CA VAL A 338 7.50 -18.24 -12.55
C VAL A 338 6.35 -17.23 -12.40
N SER A 339 6.15 -16.71 -11.19
CA SER A 339 5.19 -15.65 -10.92
C SER A 339 5.91 -14.31 -10.94
N GLU A 340 5.45 -13.39 -11.78
CA GLU A 340 6.08 -12.09 -11.98
C GLU A 340 5.10 -10.96 -11.67
N ASP A 341 5.62 -9.92 -11.02
CA ASP A 341 4.94 -8.65 -10.78
C ASP A 341 5.86 -7.46 -11.08
N SER A 342 5.30 -6.29 -11.32
CA SER A 342 6.06 -5.06 -11.52
C SER A 342 5.52 -3.92 -10.68
N THR A 343 6.41 -3.13 -10.06
CA THR A 343 6.03 -2.02 -9.16
C THR A 343 6.97 -0.85 -9.32
N PHE A 344 6.50 0.37 -9.03
CA PHE A 344 7.32 1.58 -9.19
C PHE A 344 8.37 1.70 -8.08
N CYS A 345 9.62 1.95 -8.46
CA CYS A 345 10.70 2.21 -7.53
C CYS A 345 10.94 3.73 -7.35
N PRO A 346 11.58 4.15 -6.25
CA PRO A 346 12.07 5.51 -6.08
C PRO A 346 12.95 5.96 -7.26
N GLU A 347 12.62 7.10 -7.88
CA GLU A 347 13.43 7.68 -8.96
C GLU A 347 14.38 8.76 -8.46
N THR A 348 14.07 9.37 -7.31
CA THR A 348 14.91 10.38 -6.68
C THR A 348 15.85 9.76 -5.65
N PHE A 349 17.05 10.33 -5.53
CA PHE A 349 18.05 9.86 -4.57
C PHE A 349 17.54 9.93 -3.12
N ASP A 350 16.84 11.00 -2.77
CA ASP A 350 16.29 11.21 -1.43
C ASP A 350 15.27 10.15 -1.04
N GLU A 351 14.34 9.83 -1.94
CA GLU A 351 13.35 8.78 -1.71
C GLU A 351 14.02 7.41 -1.56
N PHE A 352 15.00 7.12 -2.41
CA PHE A 352 15.77 5.87 -2.35
C PHE A 352 16.52 5.72 -1.01
N PHE A 353 17.27 6.73 -0.57
CA PHE A 353 17.99 6.69 0.71
C PHE A 353 17.04 6.58 1.90
N LYS A 354 15.92 7.32 1.89
CA LYS A 354 14.90 7.24 2.95
C LYS A 354 14.22 5.88 3.00
N GLN A 355 13.95 5.25 1.86
CA GLN A 355 13.42 3.89 1.81
C GLN A 355 14.43 2.89 2.39
N ARG A 356 15.69 2.96 1.96
CA ARG A 356 16.74 2.01 2.36
C ARG A 356 17.18 2.15 3.81
N ARG A 357 17.08 3.37 4.39
CA ARG A 357 17.21 3.60 5.84
C ARG A 357 16.32 2.66 6.65
N ARG A 358 15.13 2.32 6.15
CA ARG A 358 14.21 1.40 6.83
C ARG A 358 14.61 -0.06 6.63
N TRP A 359 14.99 -0.42 5.41
CA TRP A 359 15.21 -1.81 5.01
C TRP A 359 16.51 -2.40 5.54
N LEU A 360 17.58 -1.60 5.59
CA LEU A 360 18.90 -2.10 5.98
C LEU A 360 18.94 -2.51 7.46
N PRO A 361 18.56 -1.64 8.43
CA PRO A 361 18.59 -2.00 9.84
C PRO A 361 17.58 -3.09 10.19
N SER A 362 16.40 -3.11 9.56
CA SER A 362 15.41 -4.16 9.79
C SER A 362 15.87 -5.52 9.26
N THR A 363 16.63 -5.57 8.16
CA THR A 363 17.25 -6.80 7.65
C THR A 363 18.28 -7.32 8.64
N VAL A 364 19.17 -6.48 9.15
CA VAL A 364 20.18 -6.87 10.14
C VAL A 364 19.53 -7.33 11.44
N ALA A 365 18.54 -6.59 11.96
CA ALA A 365 17.82 -6.97 13.18
C ALA A 365 17.10 -8.32 13.02
N ASN A 366 16.56 -8.61 11.84
CA ASN A 366 15.94 -9.89 11.53
C ASN A 366 16.95 -11.04 11.50
N LEU A 367 18.11 -10.86 10.86
CA LEU A 367 19.19 -11.85 10.86
C LEU A 367 19.68 -12.15 12.28
N VAL A 368 19.90 -11.12 13.10
CA VAL A 368 20.28 -11.28 14.51
C VAL A 368 19.20 -12.06 15.27
N LEU A 369 17.92 -11.74 15.09
CA LEU A 369 16.82 -12.44 15.74
C LEU A 369 16.80 -13.93 15.36
N MET A 370 16.96 -14.25 14.08
CA MET A 370 17.03 -15.63 13.60
C MET A 370 18.20 -16.40 14.21
N ILE A 371 19.37 -15.76 14.27
CA ILE A 371 20.57 -16.37 14.87
C ILE A 371 20.39 -16.54 16.37
N GLN A 372 19.73 -15.60 17.07
CA GLN A 372 19.44 -15.74 18.50
C GLN A 372 18.46 -16.89 18.79
N LYS A 373 17.45 -17.08 17.93
CA LYS A 373 16.40 -18.10 18.08
C LYS A 373 16.67 -19.40 17.31
N TRP A 374 17.90 -19.60 16.82
CA TRP A 374 18.22 -20.69 15.89
C TRP A 374 17.82 -22.08 16.40
N GLN A 375 18.02 -22.36 17.70
CA GLN A 375 17.68 -23.66 18.30
C GLN A 375 16.18 -23.94 18.21
N THR A 376 15.35 -22.94 18.52
CA THR A 376 13.89 -23.05 18.44
C THR A 376 13.45 -23.20 16.99
N MET A 377 14.02 -22.42 16.06
CA MET A 377 13.66 -22.49 14.64
C MET A 377 14.00 -23.85 14.03
N VAL A 378 15.20 -24.38 14.26
CA VAL A 378 15.63 -25.71 13.77
C VAL A 378 14.76 -26.83 14.38
N LYS A 379 14.35 -26.69 15.65
CA LYS A 379 13.49 -27.68 16.31
C LYS A 379 12.06 -27.66 15.77
N ASN A 380 11.50 -26.47 15.53
CA ASN A 380 10.09 -26.31 15.17
C ASN A 380 9.83 -26.40 13.67
N ASN A 381 10.86 -26.24 12.82
CA ASN A 381 10.71 -26.18 11.37
C ASN A 381 11.73 -27.07 10.69
N SER A 382 11.26 -28.16 10.06
CA SER A 382 12.09 -29.13 9.36
C SER A 382 12.83 -28.55 8.15
N ASN A 383 12.38 -27.41 7.61
CA ASN A 383 13.02 -26.73 6.49
C ASN A 383 14.21 -25.87 6.93
N ILE A 384 14.40 -25.65 8.23
CA ILE A 384 15.51 -24.87 8.77
C ILE A 384 16.62 -25.81 9.24
N SER A 385 17.67 -25.90 8.43
CA SER A 385 18.86 -26.69 8.77
C SER A 385 19.91 -25.86 9.54
N ARG A 386 20.84 -26.52 10.24
CA ARG A 386 21.99 -25.85 10.85
C ARG A 386 22.88 -25.17 9.80
N LEU A 387 22.98 -25.75 8.61
CA LEU A 387 23.71 -25.16 7.47
C LEU A 387 23.03 -23.87 6.98
N PHE A 388 21.70 -23.83 6.95
CA PHE A 388 20.97 -22.62 6.64
C PHE A 388 21.23 -21.51 7.68
N ILE A 389 21.24 -21.84 8.97
CA ILE A 389 21.60 -20.88 10.03
C ILE A 389 23.04 -20.38 9.87
N LEU A 390 23.99 -21.28 9.54
CA LEU A 390 25.36 -20.90 9.25
C LEU A 390 25.45 -19.96 8.04
N TYR A 391 24.68 -20.21 6.99
CA TYR A 391 24.58 -19.32 5.83
C TYR A 391 24.03 -17.94 6.23
N GLN A 392 22.99 -17.86 7.06
CA GLN A 392 22.49 -16.57 7.57
C GLN A 392 23.52 -15.84 8.44
N LEU A 393 24.30 -16.57 9.24
CA LEU A 393 25.41 -16.01 10.02
C LEU A 393 26.51 -15.43 9.11
N LEU A 394 26.86 -16.12 8.02
CA LEU A 394 27.80 -15.62 7.03
C LEU A 394 27.29 -14.34 6.34
N LEU A 395 25.99 -14.26 6.02
CA LEU A 395 25.37 -13.04 5.49
C LEU A 395 25.39 -11.89 6.51
N LEU A 396 25.11 -12.16 7.79
CA LEU A 396 25.21 -11.16 8.84
C LEU A 396 26.65 -10.64 8.97
N PHE A 397 27.63 -11.55 9.02
CA PHE A 397 29.04 -11.21 9.10
C PHE A 397 29.49 -10.37 7.90
N SER A 398 29.13 -10.79 6.68
CA SER A 398 29.40 -10.08 5.43
C SER A 398 28.83 -8.65 5.43
N THR A 399 27.62 -8.47 5.98
CA THR A 399 26.99 -7.15 6.10
C THR A 399 27.76 -6.22 7.05
N LEU A 400 28.28 -6.75 8.16
CA LEU A 400 29.03 -5.96 9.14
C LEU A 400 30.40 -5.49 8.61
N ILE A 401 31.10 -6.33 7.85
CA ILE A 401 32.42 -6.00 7.27
C ILE A 401 32.34 -5.30 5.90
N GLY A 402 31.13 -5.18 5.34
CA GLY A 402 30.88 -4.60 4.02
C GLY A 402 31.52 -3.23 3.77
N PRO A 403 31.38 -2.25 4.69
CA PRO A 403 32.02 -0.94 4.55
C PRO A 403 33.54 -1.01 4.42
N GLY A 404 34.22 -1.78 5.28
CA GLY A 404 35.67 -1.96 5.27
C GLY A 404 36.15 -2.69 4.01
N THR A 405 35.42 -3.73 3.58
CA THR A 405 35.66 -4.41 2.30
C THR A 405 35.54 -3.46 1.11
N CYS A 406 34.54 -2.58 1.12
CA CYS A 406 34.40 -1.55 0.08
C CYS A 406 35.60 -0.61 0.06
N CYS A 407 36.10 -0.17 1.23
CA CYS A 407 37.30 0.66 1.28
C CYS A 407 38.52 -0.08 0.71
N LEU A 408 38.70 -1.36 1.05
CA LEU A 408 39.82 -2.18 0.55
C LEU A 408 39.78 -2.33 -0.97
N LEU A 409 38.58 -2.54 -1.53
CA LEU A 409 38.38 -2.61 -2.97
C LEU A 409 38.81 -1.29 -3.66
N VAL A 410 38.39 -0.14 -3.12
CA VAL A 410 38.76 1.17 -3.67
C VAL A 410 40.27 1.41 -3.56
N SER A 411 40.88 1.18 -2.40
CA SER A 411 42.31 1.42 -2.22
C SER A 411 43.19 0.47 -3.04
N GLY A 412 42.82 -0.81 -3.13
CA GLY A 412 43.53 -1.78 -3.97
C GLY A 412 43.46 -1.42 -5.44
N GLY A 413 42.26 -1.08 -5.93
CA GLY A 413 42.06 -0.66 -7.32
C GLY A 413 42.82 0.63 -7.69
N LEU A 414 42.84 1.62 -6.79
CA LEU A 414 43.59 2.87 -7.00
C LEU A 414 45.12 2.66 -6.98
N ASN A 415 45.61 1.77 -6.12
CA ASN A 415 47.01 1.41 -6.09
C ASN A 415 47.43 0.78 -7.42
N TYR A 416 46.63 -0.15 -7.93
CA TYR A 416 46.96 -0.79 -9.19
C TYR A 416 46.81 0.18 -10.40
N ALA A 417 45.75 0.99 -10.44
CA ALA A 417 45.48 1.91 -11.56
C ALA A 417 46.47 3.07 -11.66
N TYR A 418 46.81 3.69 -10.52
CA TYR A 418 47.53 4.98 -10.47
C TYR A 418 48.70 4.99 -9.49
N ASN A 419 49.09 3.82 -8.93
CA ASN A 419 50.15 3.69 -7.93
C ASN A 419 49.93 4.55 -6.67
N VAL A 420 48.68 4.82 -6.32
CA VAL A 420 48.35 5.52 -5.07
C VAL A 420 48.60 4.57 -3.90
N SER A 421 49.30 5.02 -2.86
CA SER A 421 49.55 4.19 -1.68
C SER A 421 48.24 3.70 -1.06
N VAL A 422 48.13 2.37 -0.88
CA VAL A 422 46.96 1.72 -0.26
C VAL A 422 46.67 2.34 1.11
N THR A 423 47.71 2.61 1.91
CA THR A 423 47.59 3.22 3.23
C THR A 423 47.01 4.62 3.16
N VAL A 424 47.49 5.46 2.22
CA VAL A 424 47.00 6.85 2.07
C VAL A 424 45.53 6.85 1.65
N SER A 425 45.17 6.08 0.62
CA SER A 425 43.78 5.94 0.17
C SER A 425 42.88 5.44 1.31
N MET A 426 43.36 4.49 2.10
CA MET A 426 42.60 3.91 3.20
C MET A 426 42.33 4.91 4.33
N VAL A 427 43.36 5.68 4.72
CA VAL A 427 43.22 6.76 5.70
C VAL A 427 42.22 7.81 5.21
N LEU A 428 42.31 8.24 3.96
CA LEU A 428 41.36 9.21 3.39
C LEU A 428 39.92 8.68 3.36
N LEU A 429 39.71 7.41 3.00
CA LEU A 429 38.39 6.78 2.99
C LEU A 429 37.80 6.66 4.39
N VAL A 430 38.60 6.25 5.38
CA VAL A 430 38.16 6.19 6.78
C VAL A 430 37.82 7.58 7.31
N LEU A 431 38.67 8.59 7.05
CA LEU A 431 38.40 9.97 7.45
C LEU A 431 37.12 10.51 6.79
N THR A 432 36.92 10.24 5.51
CA THR A 432 35.70 10.63 4.78
C THR A 432 34.46 9.95 5.37
N SER A 433 34.56 8.67 5.72
CA SER A 433 33.48 7.90 6.33
C SER A 433 33.09 8.43 7.72
N VAL A 434 34.11 8.71 8.55
CA VAL A 434 33.91 9.29 9.88
C VAL A 434 33.33 10.70 9.77
N ALA A 435 33.84 11.53 8.85
CA ALA A 435 33.31 12.87 8.60
C ALA A 435 31.84 12.81 8.17
N TYR A 436 31.49 11.91 7.26
CA TYR A 436 30.11 11.71 6.83
C TYR A 436 29.20 11.21 7.97
N ALA A 437 29.69 10.29 8.81
CA ALA A 437 28.96 9.83 10.00
C ALA A 437 28.71 10.98 10.98
N MET A 438 29.70 11.85 11.21
CA MET A 438 29.56 13.05 12.04
C MET A 438 28.52 14.01 11.46
N ILE A 439 28.54 14.24 10.15
CA ILE A 439 27.50 15.03 9.47
C ILE A 439 26.12 14.40 9.71
N CYS A 440 25.99 13.07 9.59
CA CYS A 440 24.73 12.38 9.83
C CYS A 440 24.23 12.46 11.27
N LEU A 441 25.13 12.59 12.25
CA LEU A 441 24.76 12.67 13.66
C LEU A 441 24.33 14.09 14.10
N TYR A 442 24.89 15.14 13.50
CA TYR A 442 24.74 16.51 13.99
C TYR A 442 23.99 17.47 13.05
N THR A 443 23.64 17.04 11.84
CA THR A 443 23.00 17.93 10.85
C THR A 443 21.60 17.47 10.44
N SER A 444 20.85 18.35 9.76
CA SER A 444 19.50 18.03 9.26
C SER A 444 19.52 16.98 8.15
N GLN A 445 18.48 16.13 8.10
CA GLN A 445 18.38 15.04 7.11
C GLN A 445 18.55 15.52 5.66
N ASN A 446 18.02 16.68 5.30
CA ASN A 446 18.16 17.22 3.95
C ASN A 446 19.63 17.51 3.61
N PHE A 447 20.39 18.07 4.56
CA PHE A 447 21.82 18.31 4.38
C PHE A 447 22.61 17.01 4.27
N GLN A 448 22.29 16.01 5.10
CA GLN A 448 22.91 14.68 5.04
C GLN A 448 22.74 14.02 3.66
N LEU A 449 21.54 14.13 3.09
CA LEU A 449 21.22 13.58 1.77
C LEU A 449 21.94 14.34 0.65
N GLN A 450 22.06 15.66 0.74
CA GLN A 450 22.85 16.45 -0.21
C GLN A 450 24.33 16.05 -0.19
N VAL A 451 24.92 15.91 1.01
CA VAL A 451 26.31 15.46 1.15
C VAL A 451 26.47 14.04 0.59
N ALA A 452 25.52 13.14 0.86
CA ALA A 452 25.53 11.80 0.28
C ALA A 452 25.50 11.84 -1.25
N GLN A 453 24.64 12.65 -1.87
CA GLN A 453 24.58 12.79 -3.32
C GLN A 453 25.93 13.23 -3.91
N VAL A 454 26.56 14.24 -3.32
CA VAL A 454 27.88 14.74 -3.76
C VAL A 454 28.93 13.65 -3.60
N LEU A 455 28.99 12.98 -2.46
CA LEU A 455 29.95 11.89 -2.22
C LEU A 455 29.70 10.70 -3.16
N THR A 456 28.45 10.36 -3.47
CA THR A 456 28.11 9.32 -4.45
C THR A 456 28.67 9.66 -5.83
N PHE A 457 28.56 10.90 -6.27
CA PHE A 457 29.13 11.34 -7.55
C PHE A 457 30.67 11.24 -7.54
N VAL A 458 31.33 11.71 -6.48
CA VAL A 458 32.78 11.60 -6.31
C VAL A 458 33.22 10.13 -6.31
N PHE A 459 32.54 9.27 -5.57
CA PHE A 459 32.84 7.85 -5.52
C PHE A 459 32.60 7.15 -6.85
N ALA A 460 31.59 7.55 -7.64
CA ALA A 460 31.37 6.98 -8.96
C ALA A 460 32.55 7.25 -9.89
N ILE A 461 33.14 8.46 -9.85
CA ILE A 461 34.36 8.80 -10.61
C ILE A 461 35.54 7.94 -10.14
N VAL A 462 35.75 7.84 -8.83
CA VAL A 462 36.82 7.01 -8.25
C VAL A 462 36.64 5.54 -8.66
N MET A 463 35.41 5.03 -8.63
CA MET A 463 35.10 3.66 -9.00
C MET A 463 35.27 3.39 -10.49
N ALA A 464 35.04 4.37 -11.37
CA ALA A 464 35.39 4.24 -12.78
C ALA A 464 36.90 4.04 -12.96
N ALA A 465 37.71 4.82 -12.24
CA ALA A 465 39.17 4.70 -12.21
C ALA A 465 39.63 3.33 -11.66
N VAL A 466 39.03 2.87 -10.56
CA VAL A 466 39.25 1.54 -9.97
C VAL A 466 38.91 0.42 -10.96
N THR A 467 37.80 0.55 -11.69
CA THR A 467 37.36 -0.45 -12.67
C THR A 467 38.36 -0.60 -13.81
N VAL A 468 38.93 0.50 -14.31
CA VAL A 468 40.01 0.48 -15.30
C VAL A 468 41.26 -0.20 -14.75
N GLY A 469 41.61 0.07 -13.49
CA GLY A 469 42.69 -0.62 -12.77
C GLY A 469 42.48 -2.12 -12.72
N THR A 470 41.34 -2.57 -12.20
CA THR A 470 41.01 -4.00 -12.10
C THR A 470 40.98 -4.68 -13.47
N ALA A 471 40.49 -4.01 -14.52
CA ALA A 471 40.52 -4.55 -15.88
C ALA A 471 41.96 -4.77 -16.38
N ARG A 472 42.85 -3.80 -16.13
CA ARG A 472 44.28 -3.93 -16.46
C ARG A 472 44.94 -5.05 -15.65
N GLU A 473 44.60 -5.23 -14.37
CA GLU A 473 45.09 -6.33 -13.51
C GLU A 473 44.77 -7.69 -14.10
N VAL A 474 43.53 -7.84 -14.60
CA VAL A 474 43.11 -9.07 -15.26
C VAL A 474 43.87 -9.30 -16.57
N VAL A 475 44.05 -8.27 -17.39
CA VAL A 475 44.76 -8.39 -18.68
C VAL A 475 46.24 -8.72 -18.49
N GLU A 476 46.93 -8.04 -17.59
CA GLU A 476 48.33 -8.32 -17.28
C GLU A 476 48.49 -9.71 -16.66
N GLY A 477 47.59 -10.11 -15.74
CA GLY A 477 47.59 -11.45 -15.15
C GLY A 477 47.34 -12.59 -16.14
N LEU A 478 46.72 -12.32 -17.30
CA LEU A 478 46.52 -13.28 -18.39
C LEU A 478 47.68 -13.28 -19.40
N SER A 479 48.48 -12.22 -19.46
CA SER A 479 49.50 -12.02 -20.51
C SER A 479 50.83 -12.74 -20.22
N GLY A 480 51.02 -13.31 -19.04
CA GLY A 480 52.16 -14.18 -18.72
C GLY A 480 52.25 -14.56 -17.24
N PRO A 481 52.98 -15.64 -16.89
CA PRO A 481 53.21 -16.00 -15.50
C PRO A 481 53.94 -14.86 -14.78
N PRO A 482 53.73 -14.69 -13.46
CA PRO A 482 54.41 -13.65 -12.69
C PRO A 482 55.93 -13.76 -12.86
N PRO A 483 56.67 -12.64 -12.98
CA PRO A 483 58.12 -12.69 -13.11
C PRO A 483 58.72 -13.48 -11.94
N LEU A 484 59.50 -14.52 -12.25
CA LEU A 484 60.26 -15.26 -11.25
C LEU A 484 61.13 -14.27 -10.47
N PRO A 485 61.13 -14.30 -9.12
CA PRO A 485 62.01 -13.46 -8.32
C PRO A 485 63.45 -13.72 -8.75
N THR A 486 64.15 -12.68 -9.20
CA THR A 486 65.55 -12.78 -9.65
C THR A 486 66.53 -13.07 -8.50
N ASP A 487 66.08 -13.02 -7.25
CA ASP A 487 66.95 -13.06 -6.05
C ASP A 487 66.49 -14.05 -4.96
N VAL A 488 66.00 -15.26 -5.31
CA VAL A 488 65.69 -16.30 -4.31
C VAL A 488 66.38 -17.63 -4.67
N PRO A 489 67.06 -18.31 -3.72
CA PRO A 489 67.62 -19.64 -3.94
C PRO A 489 66.52 -20.60 -4.39
N THR A 490 66.83 -21.44 -5.38
CA THR A 490 66.05 -22.60 -5.85
C THR A 490 64.84 -22.94 -4.97
N MET A 491 63.64 -22.55 -5.42
CA MET A 491 62.40 -23.00 -4.79
C MET A 491 62.39 -24.53 -4.70
N PRO A 492 61.87 -25.11 -3.61
CA PRO A 492 61.73 -26.56 -3.51
C PRO A 492 60.87 -27.08 -4.69
N PRO A 493 61.24 -28.23 -5.28
CA PRO A 493 60.68 -28.73 -6.54
C PRO A 493 59.17 -29.00 -6.53
N ASP A 494 58.53 -29.01 -5.35
CA ASP A 494 57.10 -29.30 -5.18
C ASP A 494 56.22 -28.06 -4.94
N THR A 495 56.71 -26.86 -5.24
CA THR A 495 55.92 -25.62 -5.05
C THR A 495 54.89 -25.47 -6.18
N LEU A 496 53.61 -25.67 -5.88
CA LEU A 496 52.50 -25.44 -6.82
C LEU A 496 52.41 -23.95 -7.18
N VAL A 497 52.91 -23.59 -8.36
CA VAL A 497 52.78 -22.24 -8.94
C VAL A 497 51.57 -22.24 -9.87
N LEU A 498 50.56 -21.45 -9.54
CA LEU A 498 49.40 -21.25 -10.43
C LEU A 498 49.83 -20.40 -11.65
N PRO A 499 49.35 -20.73 -12.87
CA PRO A 499 49.73 -20.02 -14.10
C PRO A 499 49.18 -18.58 -14.17
N VAL A 500 48.18 -18.25 -13.33
CA VAL A 500 47.46 -16.97 -13.28
C VAL A 500 47.30 -16.55 -11.82
N PRO A 501 47.41 -15.26 -11.46
CA PRO A 501 47.18 -14.78 -10.09
C PRO A 501 45.78 -15.14 -9.56
N VAL A 502 45.69 -15.45 -8.25
CA VAL A 502 44.40 -15.83 -7.61
C VAL A 502 43.38 -14.70 -7.66
N SER A 503 43.80 -13.42 -7.62
CA SER A 503 42.90 -12.27 -7.79
C SER A 503 42.26 -12.26 -9.18
N THR A 504 43.05 -12.49 -10.23
CA THR A 504 42.57 -12.62 -11.62
C THR A 504 41.59 -13.78 -11.77
N ILE A 505 41.91 -14.96 -11.21
CA ILE A 505 41.01 -16.13 -11.23
C ILE A 505 39.68 -15.79 -10.56
N TYR A 506 39.71 -15.11 -9.42
CA TYR A 506 38.49 -14.70 -8.72
C TYR A 506 37.64 -13.73 -9.53
N PHE A 507 38.23 -12.67 -10.09
CA PHE A 507 37.49 -11.71 -10.90
C PHE A 507 36.86 -12.37 -12.13
N LEU A 508 37.60 -13.24 -12.82
CA LEU A 508 37.07 -14.01 -13.94
C LEU A 508 35.95 -14.94 -13.50
N THR A 509 36.07 -15.57 -12.32
CA THR A 509 35.02 -16.43 -11.75
C THR A 509 33.75 -15.64 -11.45
N ILE A 510 33.86 -14.46 -10.84
CA ILE A 510 32.70 -13.59 -10.56
C ILE A 510 32.04 -13.13 -11.86
N ILE A 511 32.83 -12.65 -12.83
CA ILE A 511 32.32 -12.23 -14.14
C ILE A 511 31.60 -13.40 -14.82
N ALA A 512 32.20 -14.59 -14.82
CA ALA A 512 31.58 -15.80 -15.37
C ALA A 512 30.27 -16.14 -14.64
N ILE A 513 30.22 -16.08 -13.31
CA ILE A 513 29.00 -16.32 -12.52
C ILE A 513 27.91 -15.34 -12.94
N PHE A 514 28.19 -14.04 -13.05
CA PHE A 514 27.19 -13.05 -13.46
C PHE A 514 26.73 -13.24 -14.91
N ILE A 515 27.64 -13.52 -15.83
CA ILE A 515 27.30 -13.78 -17.24
C ILE A 515 26.42 -15.03 -17.37
N VAL A 516 26.83 -16.15 -16.76
CA VAL A 516 26.04 -17.40 -16.79
C VAL A 516 24.69 -17.21 -16.11
N THR A 517 24.66 -16.49 -14.97
CA THR A 517 23.40 -16.17 -14.29
C THR A 517 22.47 -15.38 -15.21
N ALA A 518 22.97 -14.35 -15.91
CA ALA A 518 22.16 -13.56 -16.84
C ALA A 518 21.71 -14.36 -18.07
N LEU A 519 22.56 -15.25 -18.61
CA LEU A 519 22.18 -16.15 -19.71
C LEU A 519 21.06 -17.11 -19.32
N LEU A 520 20.99 -17.52 -18.05
CA LEU A 520 19.90 -18.32 -17.50
C LEU A 520 18.61 -17.51 -17.22
N HIS A 521 18.66 -16.19 -17.38
CA HIS A 521 17.53 -15.25 -17.25
C HIS A 521 17.43 -14.37 -18.52
N PRO A 522 17.14 -14.95 -19.70
CA PRO A 522 17.29 -14.27 -20.99
C PRO A 522 16.40 -13.02 -21.14
N THR A 523 15.20 -13.03 -20.54
CA THR A 523 14.29 -11.87 -20.52
C THR A 523 14.85 -10.66 -19.78
N GLU A 524 15.80 -10.90 -18.88
CA GLU A 524 16.39 -9.90 -18.01
C GLU A 524 17.91 -9.75 -18.23
N PHE A 525 18.44 -10.30 -19.33
CA PHE A 525 19.87 -10.26 -19.64
C PHE A 525 20.43 -8.83 -19.63
N PHE A 526 19.65 -7.87 -20.15
CA PHE A 526 20.00 -6.46 -20.21
C PHE A 526 20.17 -5.79 -18.84
N CYS A 527 19.71 -6.41 -17.74
CA CYS A 527 19.98 -5.93 -16.39
C CYS A 527 21.49 -5.84 -16.11
N LEU A 528 22.33 -6.66 -16.75
CA LEU A 528 23.79 -6.57 -16.63
C LEU A 528 24.35 -5.21 -17.03
N ILE A 529 23.72 -4.51 -17.99
CA ILE A 529 24.14 -3.16 -18.39
C ILE A 529 23.99 -2.20 -17.22
N HIS A 530 22.89 -2.29 -16.47
CA HIS A 530 22.69 -1.53 -15.24
C HIS A 530 23.66 -1.93 -14.12
N GLY A 531 24.21 -3.15 -14.19
CA GLY A 531 25.28 -3.62 -13.31
C GLY A 531 26.56 -2.78 -13.37
N ILE A 532 26.86 -2.15 -14.51
CA ILE A 532 28.00 -1.21 -14.63
C ILE A 532 27.77 0.02 -13.74
N TRP A 533 26.55 0.58 -13.77
CA TRP A 533 26.20 1.69 -12.90
C TRP A 533 26.18 1.28 -11.43
N TYR A 534 25.67 0.08 -11.12
CA TYR A 534 25.73 -0.48 -9.77
C TYR A 534 27.17 -0.61 -9.25
N LEU A 535 28.11 -1.06 -10.10
CA LEU A 535 29.53 -1.15 -9.78
C LEU A 535 30.10 0.21 -9.38
N PHE A 536 29.78 1.27 -10.12
CA PHE A 536 30.24 2.63 -9.80
C PHE A 536 29.63 3.17 -8.50
N CYS A 537 28.41 2.75 -8.17
CA CYS A 537 27.73 3.13 -6.93
C CYS A 537 28.03 2.22 -5.73
N LEU A 538 28.97 1.26 -5.81
CA LEU A 538 29.28 0.36 -4.69
C LEU A 538 29.60 1.10 -3.38
N PRO A 539 30.45 2.15 -3.34
CA PRO A 539 30.68 2.91 -2.11
C PRO A 539 29.43 3.64 -1.61
N SER A 540 28.56 4.08 -2.53
CA SER A 540 27.29 4.68 -2.13
C SER A 540 26.38 3.68 -1.42
N GLY A 541 26.28 2.44 -1.93
CA GLY A 541 25.42 1.40 -1.38
C GLY A 541 25.97 0.74 -0.11
N TYR A 542 27.25 0.39 -0.08
CA TYR A 542 27.85 -0.39 1.00
C TYR A 542 28.48 0.47 2.11
N LEU A 543 28.87 1.71 1.82
CA LEU A 543 29.50 2.62 2.79
C LEU A 543 28.56 3.77 3.19
N LEU A 544 28.21 4.67 2.27
CA LEU A 544 27.42 5.87 2.59
C LEU A 544 26.02 5.51 3.11
N LEU A 545 25.31 4.65 2.39
CA LEU A 545 23.95 4.26 2.77
C LEU A 545 23.92 3.48 4.09
N THR A 546 24.93 2.66 4.37
CA THR A 546 25.08 1.96 5.67
C THR A 546 25.23 2.95 6.81
N ILE A 547 26.15 3.92 6.67
CA ILE A 547 26.38 4.98 7.67
C ILE A 547 25.09 5.79 7.88
N TYR A 548 24.49 6.28 6.80
CA TYR A 548 23.25 7.06 6.84
C TYR A 548 22.11 6.29 7.52
N SER A 549 21.95 5.00 7.20
CA SER A 549 20.89 4.15 7.75
C SER A 549 21.02 3.95 9.25
N ILE A 550 22.25 3.74 9.74
CA ILE A 550 22.51 3.55 11.16
C ILE A 550 22.42 4.88 11.90
N CYS A 551 23.06 5.95 11.43
CA CYS A 551 23.02 7.26 12.08
C CYS A 551 21.58 7.81 12.26
N ASN A 552 20.67 7.44 11.37
CA ASN A 552 19.26 7.84 11.42
C ASN A 552 18.32 6.76 11.99
N LEU A 553 18.82 5.81 12.78
CA LEU A 553 18.02 4.79 13.49
C LEU A 553 16.97 5.36 14.44
N ASN A 554 17.21 6.57 14.98
CA ASN A 554 16.30 7.28 15.86
C ASN A 554 15.16 7.99 15.11
N ASP A 555 15.24 8.09 13.78
CA ASP A 555 14.19 8.69 12.96
C ASP A 555 13.05 7.69 12.70
N ARG A 556 11.83 8.13 13.01
CA ARG A 556 10.60 7.33 12.94
C ARG A 556 9.72 7.68 11.74
N SER A 557 10.14 8.63 10.91
CA SER A 557 9.42 9.06 9.71
C SER A 557 9.31 7.93 8.70
N TRP A 558 8.15 7.84 8.04
CA TRP A 558 7.93 6.91 6.94
C TRP A 558 8.45 7.55 5.66
N GLY A 559 9.55 7.03 5.13
CA GLY A 559 10.16 7.51 3.88
C GLY A 559 9.39 7.14 2.60
N THR A 560 8.10 6.77 2.72
CA THR A 560 7.20 6.57 1.59
C THR A 560 6.76 7.91 1.03
N ARG A 561 6.27 7.94 -0.23
CA ARG A 561 5.76 9.09 -1.00
C ARG A 561 4.62 9.84 -0.29
N GLU A 562 4.87 10.40 0.88
CA GLU A 562 4.06 11.44 1.46
C GLU A 562 4.26 12.66 0.57
N GLY A 563 3.16 13.17 -0.01
CA GLY A 563 3.19 14.27 -0.94
C GLY A 563 3.94 15.46 -0.34
N LYS A 564 5.21 15.61 -0.74
CA LYS A 564 5.96 16.81 -0.41
C LYS A 564 5.38 17.95 -1.23
N THR A 565 5.00 19.03 -0.55
CA THR A 565 4.92 20.34 -1.16
C THR A 565 6.24 20.63 -1.87
N VAL A 566 6.17 20.95 -3.16
CA VAL A 566 7.31 21.37 -3.96
C VAL A 566 7.85 22.68 -3.36
N GLY A 567 8.86 22.57 -2.50
CA GLY A 567 9.70 23.71 -2.15
C GLY A 567 10.66 23.96 -3.30
N SER A 568 10.70 25.20 -3.80
CA SER A 568 11.66 25.63 -4.82
C SER A 568 13.08 25.25 -4.38
N GLY A 569 13.72 24.36 -5.14
CA GLY A 569 15.11 23.97 -4.90
C GLY A 569 16.01 25.21 -4.95
N LYS A 570 16.85 25.40 -3.93
CA LYS A 570 17.86 26.46 -3.94
C LYS A 570 18.87 26.20 -5.06
N SER A 571 19.28 27.27 -5.74
CA SER A 571 20.27 27.20 -6.81
C SER A 571 21.59 26.60 -6.30
N TRP A 572 22.26 25.79 -7.11
CA TRP A 572 23.53 25.14 -6.78
C TRP A 572 24.62 26.15 -6.38
N THR A 573 24.54 27.38 -6.90
CA THR A 573 25.43 28.49 -6.56
C THR A 573 25.24 29.00 -5.13
N GLU A 574 24.02 29.06 -4.61
CA GLU A 574 23.73 29.49 -3.23
C GLU A 574 24.16 28.42 -2.22
N ILE A 575 24.02 27.15 -2.60
CA ILE A 575 24.46 25.99 -1.81
C ILE A 575 25.99 25.96 -1.73
N TRP A 576 26.68 26.26 -2.83
CA TRP A 576 28.15 26.37 -2.87
C TRP A 576 28.68 27.47 -1.94
N TRP A 577 28.09 28.67 -1.96
CA TRP A 577 28.52 29.76 -1.09
C TRP A 577 28.20 29.52 0.39
N SER A 578 27.08 28.86 0.69
CA SER A 578 26.76 28.46 2.07
C SER A 578 27.64 27.32 2.59
N PHE A 579 28.11 26.42 1.73
CA PHE A 579 29.15 25.42 2.04
C PHE A 579 30.51 26.07 2.33
N VAL A 580 30.93 27.06 1.52
CA VAL A 580 32.17 27.83 1.73
C VAL A 580 32.12 28.65 3.02
N ASP A 581 30.97 29.26 3.33
CA ASP A 581 30.79 30.03 4.57
C ASP A 581 30.72 29.15 5.83
N ALA A 582 30.15 27.94 5.72
CA ALA A 582 30.16 26.97 6.81
C ALA A 582 31.59 26.45 7.09
N MET A 583 32.38 26.18 6.05
CA MET A 583 33.79 25.79 6.18
C MET A 583 34.65 26.93 6.73
N ARG A 584 34.37 28.19 6.38
CA ARG A 584 35.06 29.37 6.94
C ARG A 584 34.79 29.58 8.44
N ARG A 585 33.60 29.23 8.94
CA ARG A 585 33.26 29.33 10.37
C ARG A 585 33.93 28.25 11.23
N CYS A 586 34.30 27.10 10.65
CA CYS A 586 35.01 26.05 11.36
C CYS A 586 36.53 26.27 11.48
N CYS A 587 37.11 27.30 10.86
CA CYS A 587 38.55 27.54 10.85
C CYS A 587 39.00 28.94 11.30
N ASN A 588 38.12 29.79 11.83
CA ASN A 588 38.52 31.10 12.34
C ASN A 588 38.33 31.20 13.86
N CYS A 589 39.42 31.01 14.60
CA CYS A 589 39.53 31.42 16.00
C CYS A 589 39.85 32.92 16.04
N GLY A 590 38.88 33.73 16.45
CA GLY A 590 39.02 35.18 16.70
C GLY A 590 37.93 35.64 17.67
N PRO A 591 38.20 36.65 18.52
CA PRO A 591 37.74 36.69 19.90
C PRO A 591 36.24 36.92 20.04
N THR A 592 35.68 36.36 21.11
CA THR A 592 34.36 36.66 21.66
C THR A 592 34.13 38.16 21.71
N GLN A 593 33.19 38.64 20.90
CA GLN A 593 32.47 39.88 21.21
C GLN A 593 31.28 39.48 22.09
N GLU A 594 31.37 39.86 23.37
CA GLU A 594 30.21 40.02 24.23
C GLU A 594 29.24 40.98 23.53
N VAL A 595 28.00 40.54 23.37
CA VAL A 595 26.89 41.42 23.02
C VAL A 595 26.07 41.56 24.30
N ASP A 596 26.07 42.78 24.79
CA ASP A 596 25.45 43.24 26.02
C ASP A 596 23.97 42.82 26.15
N GLU A 597 23.63 42.25 27.30
CA GLU A 597 22.25 42.16 27.79
C GLU A 597 21.78 43.56 28.20
N PRO A 598 20.63 44.06 27.70
CA PRO A 598 19.99 45.20 28.33
C PRO A 598 19.28 44.73 29.62
N ASN A 599 19.76 45.27 30.74
CA ASN A 599 19.24 45.24 32.10
C ASN A 599 17.70 45.12 32.19
N VAL A 600 17.25 44.08 32.91
CA VAL A 600 15.92 44.05 33.54
C VAL A 600 16.09 44.55 34.97
N GLU A 601 15.59 45.75 35.24
CA GLU A 601 15.45 46.28 36.60
C GLU A 601 14.43 45.44 37.40
N GLU A 602 14.85 45.06 38.60
CA GLU A 602 14.03 44.44 39.64
C GLU A 602 12.87 45.37 40.07
N ILE A 603 11.66 44.82 40.15
CA ILE A 603 10.61 45.37 41.00
C ILE A 603 10.31 44.35 42.10
N GLN A 604 10.64 44.75 43.32
CA GLN A 604 10.40 44.05 44.58
C GLN A 604 8.91 43.89 44.88
N PRO A 605 8.47 42.77 45.48
CA PRO A 605 7.21 42.68 46.20
C PRO A 605 7.45 42.85 47.71
N ASP A 606 6.72 43.77 48.35
CA ASP A 606 6.73 43.89 49.82
C ASP A 606 5.64 43.03 50.51
N PRO A 607 5.89 42.53 51.74
CA PRO A 607 5.13 41.48 52.44
C PRO A 607 4.16 42.12 53.49
N PRO A 608 3.38 41.42 54.37
CA PRO A 608 3.76 40.35 55.31
C PRO A 608 2.67 39.23 55.41
N THR A 609 2.70 38.12 56.16
CA THR A 609 3.24 37.80 57.49
C THR A 609 3.30 36.26 57.64
N THR A 610 4.33 35.79 58.35
CA THR A 610 4.54 34.51 59.06
C THR A 610 3.26 33.80 59.55
N THR A 611 3.16 32.47 59.60
CA THR A 611 3.79 31.63 60.64
C THR A 611 3.65 30.11 60.35
N GLN A 612 4.81 29.45 60.25
CA GLN A 612 5.25 28.13 60.77
C GLN A 612 4.38 26.83 60.75
N ALA A 613 5.08 25.77 60.32
CA ALA A 613 5.29 24.47 61.02
C ALA A 613 4.68 23.17 60.42
N ARG A 614 5.62 22.30 60.00
CA ARG A 614 5.74 20.81 60.02
C ARG A 614 4.60 19.90 59.48
N PRO A 615 4.98 18.80 58.78
CA PRO A 615 4.15 17.59 58.57
C PRO A 615 4.44 16.57 59.71
N PRO A 616 4.01 15.28 59.72
CA PRO A 616 3.21 14.49 58.75
C PRO A 616 2.11 13.63 59.43
N SER A 617 1.26 12.94 58.65
CA SER A 617 0.84 11.52 58.86
C SER A 617 -0.47 11.19 58.15
N SER A 618 -0.43 10.21 57.24
CA SER A 618 -1.56 9.31 56.91
C SER A 618 -1.86 8.38 58.11
N PRO A 619 -2.81 7.42 58.08
CA PRO A 619 -3.90 7.11 57.15
C PRO A 619 -5.23 6.75 57.89
N LEU A 620 -6.21 6.21 57.14
CA LEU A 620 -7.21 5.17 57.52
C LEU A 620 -8.69 5.56 57.63
N VAL A 621 -9.50 4.55 57.26
CA VAL A 621 -10.93 4.26 57.56
C VAL A 621 -11.93 4.92 56.59
N GLU A 622 -12.45 4.21 55.58
CA GLU A 622 -13.53 3.20 55.55
C GLU A 622 -14.94 3.80 55.61
N ASP A 623 -15.76 3.38 54.63
CA ASP A 623 -17.21 3.11 54.70
C ASP A 623 -18.15 4.31 54.98
N GLN A 624 -19.40 4.41 54.51
CA GLN A 624 -20.32 3.61 53.70
C GLN A 624 -21.58 4.52 53.46
N GLU A 625 -22.50 4.04 52.62
CA GLU A 625 -23.95 4.38 52.56
C GLU A 625 -24.33 5.73 51.87
N GLU A 626 -25.08 5.73 50.76
CA GLU A 626 -26.54 5.48 50.60
C GLU A 626 -27.36 6.64 51.23
N GLU A 627 -28.37 7.29 50.63
CA GLU A 627 -29.45 6.88 49.73
C GLU A 627 -30.21 8.14 49.20
N GLN A 628 -30.97 8.00 48.10
CA GLN A 628 -32.37 8.45 47.78
C GLN A 628 -32.95 9.75 48.44
N GLU A 629 -33.93 10.52 47.95
CA GLU A 629 -34.99 10.55 46.92
C GLU A 629 -35.61 11.98 47.05
N GLU A 630 -35.99 12.69 45.98
CA GLU A 630 -37.35 12.93 45.44
C GLU A 630 -37.82 14.40 45.52
N ASP A 631 -38.49 14.80 44.42
CA ASP A 631 -39.57 15.77 44.23
C ASP A 631 -39.54 17.21 44.77
N GLU A 632 -39.71 18.17 43.82
CA GLU A 632 -40.80 19.16 43.91
C GLU A 632 -41.05 19.92 42.57
N LYS A 633 -42.24 19.76 42.00
CA LYS A 633 -42.98 20.77 41.21
C LYS A 633 -43.86 21.56 42.20
N PRO A 634 -44.31 22.83 42.01
CA PRO A 634 -45.16 23.25 40.86
C PRO A 634 -45.22 24.77 40.50
N LYS A 635 -45.83 25.14 39.35
CA LYS A 635 -47.04 26.01 39.24
C LYS A 635 -47.29 26.65 37.85
N ARG A 636 -48.58 26.65 37.51
CA ARG A 636 -49.35 27.15 36.34
C ARG A 636 -49.46 28.69 36.21
N LYS A 637 -49.78 29.18 34.99
CA LYS A 637 -51.06 29.85 34.57
C LYS A 637 -51.00 30.33 33.09
N LYS A 638 -51.92 29.89 32.20
CA LYS A 638 -53.13 30.56 31.64
C LYS A 638 -52.83 31.84 30.81
N GLY A 639 -53.37 32.12 29.61
CA GLY A 639 -54.33 31.46 28.72
C GLY A 639 -54.80 32.42 27.58
N LEU A 640 -55.51 31.84 26.59
CA LEU A 640 -56.49 32.41 25.63
C LEU A 640 -56.13 33.51 24.58
N GLY A 641 -56.61 33.28 23.35
CA GLY A 641 -57.01 34.34 22.41
C GLY A 641 -56.96 33.95 20.92
N ALA A 642 -58.10 33.54 20.34
CA ALA A 642 -58.29 33.35 18.89
C ALA A 642 -58.98 34.58 18.29
N VAL A 643 -58.59 35.03 17.08
CA VAL A 643 -59.46 35.78 16.15
C VAL A 643 -59.00 35.51 14.71
N ALA A 644 -59.95 35.09 13.87
CA ALA A 644 -59.84 35.08 12.41
C ALA A 644 -60.37 36.41 11.85
N PHE A 645 -59.81 36.91 10.74
CA PHE A 645 -60.55 37.74 9.79
C PHE A 645 -60.08 37.49 8.36
N ASN A 646 -61.08 37.41 7.49
CA ASN A 646 -61.05 37.02 6.09
C ASN A 646 -61.46 38.24 5.26
N PHE A 647 -60.77 38.57 4.17
CA PHE A 647 -61.22 39.37 3.01
C PHE A 647 -60.13 39.20 1.95
N GLY A 648 -60.32 38.82 0.68
CA GLY A 648 -61.53 38.62 -0.11
C GLY A 648 -61.29 39.18 -1.52
N ARG A 649 -61.36 38.31 -2.55
CA ARG A 649 -61.61 38.59 -4.00
C ARG A 649 -60.55 39.43 -4.74
N LYS A 650 -60.35 39.40 -6.06
CA LYS A 650 -60.83 38.80 -7.33
C LYS A 650 -59.76 39.30 -8.35
N GLY A 651 -59.42 38.72 -9.50
CA GLY A 651 -59.94 37.70 -10.39
C GLY A 651 -59.26 37.89 -11.77
N SER A 652 -59.35 36.87 -12.64
CA SER A 652 -59.40 36.89 -14.13
C SER A 652 -58.49 37.86 -14.94
N GLY A 653 -57.85 37.50 -16.04
CA GLY A 653 -58.01 36.39 -16.99
C GLY A 653 -57.04 36.64 -18.16
N LYS A 654 -56.55 35.58 -18.79
CA LYS A 654 -56.88 35.12 -20.16
C LYS A 654 -55.96 35.64 -21.29
N ALA A 655 -55.54 34.63 -22.07
CA ALA A 655 -55.37 34.58 -23.53
C ALA A 655 -54.01 34.94 -24.17
N GLY A 656 -53.42 33.94 -24.85
CA GLY A 656 -52.59 34.14 -26.05
C GLY A 656 -53.44 34.62 -27.25
N PRO A 657 -52.93 34.71 -28.51
CA PRO A 657 -52.20 33.61 -29.18
C PRO A 657 -51.11 34.03 -30.21
N SER A 658 -50.38 33.01 -30.71
CA SER A 658 -49.98 32.73 -32.12
C SER A 658 -49.64 33.87 -33.10
N ALA A 659 -48.44 33.84 -33.73
CA ALA A 659 -48.29 33.58 -35.19
C ALA A 659 -46.83 33.61 -35.73
N ARG A 660 -46.50 32.52 -36.43
CA ARG A 660 -45.62 32.27 -37.61
C ARG A 660 -44.69 33.35 -38.21
N ARG A 661 -43.39 32.98 -38.26
CA ARG A 661 -42.54 32.56 -39.42
C ARG A 661 -42.23 33.53 -40.60
N VAL A 662 -40.96 33.42 -41.04
CA VAL A 662 -40.34 33.67 -42.37
C VAL A 662 -39.65 35.05 -42.50
N GLN A 663 -38.50 35.27 -43.15
CA GLN A 663 -37.23 34.56 -43.49
C GLN A 663 -36.46 35.57 -44.38
N LYS A 664 -35.11 35.48 -44.41
CA LYS A 664 -34.18 36.07 -45.42
C LYS A 664 -33.97 37.59 -45.33
N SER A 665 -32.81 38.17 -45.62
CA SER A 665 -31.43 37.73 -45.92
C SER A 665 -30.63 39.02 -46.20
N GLY A 666 -29.32 39.02 -45.96
CA GLY A 666 -28.42 39.78 -46.86
C GLY A 666 -27.80 41.10 -46.36
N TRP A 667 -26.69 40.97 -45.61
CA TRP A 667 -25.37 41.53 -45.95
C TRP A 667 -25.08 43.06 -45.81
N PHE A 668 -24.19 43.32 -44.83
CA PHE A 668 -23.12 44.33 -44.72
C PHE A 668 -23.43 45.81 -44.40
N LYS A 669 -23.11 46.24 -43.16
CA LYS A 669 -22.02 47.18 -42.75
C LYS A 669 -22.20 47.63 -41.26
N PRO A 670 -21.25 48.32 -40.60
CA PRO A 670 -20.17 47.72 -39.82
C PRO A 670 -20.26 48.07 -38.31
N ARG A 671 -19.41 47.38 -37.55
CA ARG A 671 -19.25 47.45 -36.09
C ARG A 671 -18.85 48.82 -35.57
N THR A 672 -19.51 49.27 -34.50
CA THR A 672 -19.00 50.24 -33.52
C THR A 672 -19.33 49.80 -32.08
N GLY A 673 -18.29 49.38 -31.36
CA GLY A 673 -17.89 49.94 -30.06
C GLY A 673 -18.67 49.68 -28.77
N GLN A 674 -19.91 49.15 -28.74
CA GLN A 674 -20.69 49.17 -27.48
C GLN A 674 -21.49 47.91 -27.12
N SER A 675 -21.19 46.71 -27.66
CA SER A 675 -21.99 45.50 -27.37
C SER A 675 -21.26 44.33 -26.71
N LEU A 676 -20.02 44.49 -26.21
CA LEU A 676 -19.33 43.41 -25.49
C LEU A 676 -19.68 43.36 -23.99
N ALA A 677 -20.13 44.47 -23.39
CA ALA A 677 -20.44 44.54 -21.96
C ALA A 677 -21.78 43.89 -21.54
N ARG A 678 -22.56 43.28 -22.45
CA ARG A 678 -23.84 42.62 -22.12
C ARG A 678 -23.97 41.17 -22.58
N ARG A 679 -22.88 40.54 -23.01
CA ARG A 679 -22.89 39.12 -23.42
C ARG A 679 -22.05 38.18 -22.52
N ALA A 680 -21.41 38.71 -21.49
CA ALA A 680 -20.61 37.95 -20.52
C ALA A 680 -21.41 37.23 -19.41
N THR A 681 -22.74 37.38 -19.34
CA THR A 681 -23.54 36.81 -18.23
C THR A 681 -24.43 35.62 -18.62
N ARG A 682 -24.07 34.84 -19.65
CA ARG A 682 -24.81 33.58 -19.90
C ARG A 682 -24.02 32.51 -20.65
N LYS A 683 -22.97 32.01 -20.00
CA LYS A 683 -22.46 30.63 -20.13
C LYS A 683 -21.59 30.31 -18.90
N GLN A 684 -22.19 30.41 -17.71
CA GLN A 684 -21.63 29.70 -16.56
C GLN A 684 -21.65 28.21 -16.89
N SER A 685 -20.46 27.63 -16.94
CA SER A 685 -20.23 26.24 -17.23
C SER A 685 -20.96 25.34 -16.23
N ALA A 686 -21.64 24.32 -16.73
CA ALA A 686 -22.43 23.39 -15.91
C ALA A 686 -21.57 22.59 -14.90
N TRP A 687 -20.24 22.61 -15.02
CA TRP A 687 -19.31 21.94 -14.10
C TRP A 687 -19.23 22.62 -12.72
N ARG A 688 -19.53 23.94 -12.63
CA ARG A 688 -19.46 24.71 -11.38
C ARG A 688 -20.43 24.27 -10.28
N ARG A 689 -21.48 23.51 -10.60
CA ARG A 689 -22.52 23.14 -9.62
C ARG A 689 -22.26 21.84 -8.85
N SER A 690 -21.22 21.06 -9.18
CA SER A 690 -21.15 19.68 -8.71
C SER A 690 -20.04 19.34 -7.72
N LEU A 691 -19.07 20.21 -7.39
CA LEU A 691 -17.93 19.74 -6.57
C LEU A 691 -17.26 20.71 -5.59
N LEU A 692 -17.68 21.98 -5.43
CA LEU A 692 -16.84 22.98 -4.71
C LEU A 692 -17.55 23.97 -3.78
N ASP A 693 -18.86 23.89 -3.56
CA ASP A 693 -19.58 24.97 -2.87
C ASP A 693 -19.89 24.71 -1.38
N THR A 694 -19.51 23.55 -0.81
CA THR A 694 -19.78 23.26 0.61
C THR A 694 -18.69 23.73 1.58
N ASP A 695 -17.46 24.02 1.10
CA ASP A 695 -16.30 24.32 1.96
C ASP A 695 -15.69 25.72 1.77
N LYS A 696 -16.16 26.51 0.79
CA LYS A 696 -15.65 27.88 0.53
C LYS A 696 -16.36 28.89 1.43
N LEU A 697 -15.75 29.20 2.58
CA LEU A 697 -16.23 30.23 3.52
C LEU A 697 -15.38 31.49 3.38
N SER A 698 -16.01 32.66 3.44
CA SER A 698 -15.25 33.92 3.53
C SER A 698 -14.42 33.93 4.81
N THR A 699 -13.28 34.61 4.79
CA THR A 699 -12.41 34.73 5.98
C THR A 699 -13.16 35.29 7.18
N ALA A 700 -14.10 36.20 6.97
CA ALA A 700 -14.94 36.76 8.02
C ALA A 700 -15.93 35.76 8.66
N MET A 701 -16.30 34.70 7.94
CA MET A 701 -17.17 33.63 8.45
C MET A 701 -16.38 32.49 9.07
N TRP A 702 -15.16 32.23 8.59
CA TRP A 702 -14.28 31.19 9.13
C TRP A 702 -13.58 31.62 10.42
N LEU A 703 -13.10 32.87 10.50
CA LEU A 703 -12.28 33.34 11.62
C LEU A 703 -13.11 33.35 12.92
N PRO A 704 -12.68 32.63 13.98
CA PRO A 704 -13.41 32.59 15.25
C PRO A 704 -13.64 33.98 15.83
N GLY A 705 -14.78 34.19 16.49
CA GLY A 705 -15.20 35.51 16.99
C GLY A 705 -14.16 36.22 17.85
N GLU A 706 -13.43 35.49 18.69
CA GLU A 706 -12.35 35.99 19.54
C GLU A 706 -11.13 36.56 18.77
N PHE A 707 -10.91 36.09 17.53
CA PHE A 707 -9.81 36.53 16.66
C PHE A 707 -10.26 37.49 15.58
N LYS A 708 -11.56 37.56 15.32
CA LYS A 708 -12.16 38.31 14.21
C LYS A 708 -11.87 39.80 14.29
N ASP A 709 -12.12 40.42 15.45
CA ASP A 709 -11.93 41.86 15.62
C ASP A 709 -10.45 42.28 15.54
N ARG A 710 -9.53 41.35 15.83
CA ARG A 710 -8.09 41.63 15.89
C ARG A 710 -7.35 41.37 14.58
N TYR A 711 -7.70 40.31 13.86
CA TYR A 711 -6.88 39.83 12.74
C TYR A 711 -7.61 39.82 11.40
N LEU A 712 -8.93 40.01 11.34
CA LEU A 712 -9.66 39.96 10.06
C LEU A 712 -9.07 40.92 9.02
N ASN A 713 -8.76 42.16 9.41
CA ASN A 713 -8.13 43.13 8.53
C ASN A 713 -6.72 42.70 8.08
N CYS A 714 -5.94 42.08 8.96
CA CYS A 714 -4.62 41.53 8.63
C CYS A 714 -4.70 40.48 7.52
N PHE A 715 -5.63 39.52 7.63
CA PHE A 715 -5.84 38.49 6.62
C PHE A 715 -6.28 39.10 5.27
N LEU A 716 -7.28 39.98 5.28
CA LEU A 716 -7.84 40.57 4.06
C LEU A 716 -6.84 41.50 3.33
N GLN A 717 -6.05 42.27 4.08
CA GLN A 717 -5.02 43.14 3.50
C GLN A 717 -3.94 42.34 2.78
N HIS A 718 -3.59 41.16 3.28
CA HIS A 718 -2.58 40.29 2.65
C HIS A 718 -3.17 39.36 1.56
N GLY A 719 -4.49 39.37 1.34
CA GLY A 719 -5.17 38.63 0.28
C GLY A 719 -5.68 37.24 0.65
N TYR A 720 -5.79 36.96 1.95
CA TYR A 720 -6.44 35.76 2.46
C TYR A 720 -7.95 36.00 2.52
N ASP A 721 -8.60 35.97 1.35
CA ASP A 721 -9.99 36.41 1.18
C ASP A 721 -11.03 35.33 1.59
N ASP A 722 -10.67 34.05 1.49
CA ASP A 722 -11.52 32.91 1.86
C ASP A 722 -10.71 31.71 2.39
N THR A 723 -11.41 30.67 2.87
CA THR A 723 -10.80 29.44 3.41
C THR A 723 -9.84 28.76 2.44
N THR A 724 -10.02 28.92 1.12
CA THR A 724 -9.11 28.30 0.14
C THR A 724 -7.73 28.95 0.20
N PHE A 725 -7.63 30.26 0.42
CA PHE A 725 -6.35 30.97 0.55
C PHE A 725 -5.67 30.72 1.90
N ILE A 726 -6.46 30.40 2.91
CA ILE A 726 -6.01 30.18 4.30
C ILE A 726 -5.53 28.74 4.50
N ALA A 727 -6.11 27.78 3.79
CA ALA A 727 -5.71 26.38 3.86
C ALA A 727 -4.21 26.22 3.56
N GLY A 728 -3.48 25.58 4.47
CA GLY A 728 -2.03 25.34 4.34
C GLY A 728 -1.12 26.50 4.76
N MET A 729 -1.64 27.54 5.42
CA MET A 729 -0.80 28.58 6.04
C MET A 729 0.09 28.01 7.15
N SER A 730 1.37 28.39 7.15
CA SER A 730 2.35 28.02 8.17
C SER A 730 2.41 29.03 9.33
N ASP A 731 3.10 28.68 10.42
CA ASP A 731 3.36 29.61 11.53
C ASP A 731 4.06 30.90 11.05
N GLY A 732 4.99 30.76 10.09
CA GLY A 732 5.67 31.89 9.46
C GLY A 732 4.74 32.76 8.61
N ASP A 733 3.75 32.17 7.93
CA ASP A 733 2.75 32.94 7.18
C ASP A 733 1.88 33.77 8.15
N LEU A 734 1.47 33.20 9.30
CA LEU A 734 0.72 33.91 10.33
C LEU A 734 1.54 35.05 10.97
N GLU A 735 2.84 34.81 11.20
CA GLU A 735 3.76 35.83 11.67
C GLU A 735 3.88 36.99 10.68
N SER A 736 4.00 36.69 9.38
CA SER A 736 4.17 37.68 8.33
C SER A 736 2.98 38.65 8.20
N ILE A 737 1.77 38.19 8.53
CA ILE A 737 0.56 39.03 8.52
C ILE A 737 0.29 39.72 9.87
N GLY A 738 1.18 39.56 10.87
CA GLY A 738 1.10 40.26 12.15
C GLY A 738 0.32 39.53 13.26
N VAL A 739 0.13 38.21 13.17
CA VAL A 739 -0.48 37.43 14.26
C VAL A 739 0.53 37.23 15.39
N THR A 740 0.13 37.61 16.61
CA THR A 740 0.97 37.49 17.81
C THR A 740 1.29 36.03 18.13
N LYS A 741 2.52 35.75 18.59
CA LYS A 741 3.02 34.40 18.93
C LYS A 741 2.10 33.57 19.84
N ILE A 742 1.35 34.22 20.74
CA ILE A 742 0.41 33.56 21.67
C ILE A 742 -0.81 32.99 20.93
N HIS A 743 -1.28 33.64 19.87
CA HIS A 743 -2.50 33.26 19.16
C HIS A 743 -2.26 32.32 17.96
N ARG A 744 -1.01 32.22 17.47
CA ARG A 744 -0.66 31.36 16.32
C ARG A 744 -1.01 29.87 16.52
N PRO A 745 -0.73 29.24 17.68
CA PRO A 745 -1.06 27.82 17.90
C PRO A 745 -2.57 27.51 17.89
N ALA A 746 -3.42 28.48 18.20
CA ALA A 746 -4.87 28.33 18.13
C ALA A 746 -5.36 28.45 16.68
N LEU A 747 -4.87 29.45 15.93
CA LEU A 747 -5.23 29.63 14.52
C LEU A 747 -4.69 28.50 13.63
N LEU A 748 -3.49 27.99 13.88
CA LEU A 748 -2.95 26.82 13.16
C LEU A 748 -3.84 25.59 13.33
N ARG A 749 -4.38 25.35 14.53
CA ARG A 749 -5.34 24.26 14.78
C ARG A 749 -6.66 24.42 14.02
N GLU A 750 -7.10 25.65 13.76
CA GLU A 750 -8.28 25.89 12.92
C GLU A 750 -7.96 25.78 11.42
N ILE A 751 -6.75 26.17 11.01
CA ILE A 751 -6.26 26.02 9.62
C ILE A 751 -6.11 24.52 9.26
N ASP A 752 -5.60 23.70 10.18
CA ASP A 752 -5.43 22.25 9.99
C ASP A 752 -6.75 21.49 9.76
N LYS A 753 -7.89 22.11 10.09
CA LYS A 753 -9.22 21.53 9.82
C LYS A 753 -9.70 21.79 8.39
N LEU A 754 -9.10 22.74 7.68
CA LEU A 754 -9.50 23.09 6.32
C LEU A 754 -8.98 22.04 5.33
N SER A 755 -9.80 21.73 4.33
CA SER A 755 -9.37 20.91 3.20
C SER A 755 -8.35 21.68 2.36
N GLU A 756 -7.23 21.04 2.01
CA GLU A 756 -6.19 21.68 1.22
C GLU A 756 -6.74 22.02 -0.18
N TYR A 757 -6.64 23.28 -0.57
CA TYR A 757 -7.08 23.73 -1.87
C TYR A 757 -6.06 23.34 -2.95
N GLN A 758 -6.41 22.35 -3.76
CA GLN A 758 -5.58 21.87 -4.85
C GLN A 758 -5.89 22.65 -6.15
N ILE A 759 -4.91 23.40 -6.65
CA ILE A 759 -4.97 24.00 -7.99
C ILE A 759 -4.90 22.88 -9.02
N ASP A 760 -5.90 22.82 -9.91
CA ASP A 760 -5.97 21.84 -11.00
C ASP A 760 -4.78 22.00 -11.98
N ILE A 761 -4.20 20.88 -12.43
CA ILE A 761 -2.99 20.81 -13.27
C ILE A 761 -3.38 20.80 -14.77
N LYS A 762 -4.55 21.34 -15.11
CA LYS A 762 -5.01 21.42 -16.49
C LYS A 762 -4.49 22.71 -17.14
N VAL A 763 -3.94 22.60 -18.36
CA VAL A 763 -3.69 23.79 -19.19
C VAL A 763 -5.06 24.38 -19.58
N PRO A 764 -5.37 25.61 -19.15
CA PRO A 764 -6.64 26.26 -19.45
C PRO A 764 -6.68 26.67 -20.92
N GLU A 765 -7.88 26.74 -21.52
CA GLU A 765 -8.01 27.20 -22.91
C GLU A 765 -7.87 28.73 -23.01
N THR A 766 -8.17 29.44 -21.92
CA THR A 766 -8.13 30.91 -21.85
C THR A 766 -7.58 31.39 -20.51
N VAL A 767 -7.02 32.61 -20.48
CA VAL A 767 -6.58 33.25 -19.23
C VAL A 767 -7.74 33.50 -18.27
N GLU A 768 -8.95 33.73 -18.80
CA GLU A 768 -10.17 33.86 -17.99
C GLU A 768 -10.51 32.55 -17.26
N GLU A 769 -10.46 31.41 -17.95
CA GLU A 769 -10.64 30.08 -17.33
C GLU A 769 -9.55 29.81 -16.29
N TRP A 770 -8.31 30.19 -16.57
CA TRP A 770 -7.19 30.05 -15.63
C TRP A 770 -7.41 30.84 -14.33
N LEU A 771 -7.79 32.11 -14.46
CA LEU A 771 -8.06 32.99 -13.31
C LEU A 771 -9.26 32.49 -12.50
N ASP A 772 -10.27 31.93 -13.18
CA ASP A 772 -11.41 31.28 -12.52
C ASP A 772 -10.99 30.04 -11.73
N MET A 773 -10.15 29.19 -12.33
CA MET A 773 -9.63 27.97 -11.72
C MET A 773 -8.86 28.23 -10.43
N ILE A 774 -8.18 29.37 -10.31
CA ILE A 774 -7.38 29.73 -9.13
C ILE A 774 -8.13 30.68 -8.16
N GLY A 775 -9.39 31.04 -8.46
CA GLY A 775 -10.20 31.94 -7.64
C GLY A 775 -9.72 33.40 -7.64
N LEU A 776 -9.17 33.87 -8.75
CA LEU A 776 -8.65 35.23 -8.95
C LEU A 776 -9.28 35.92 -10.18
N GLU A 777 -10.52 35.54 -10.53
CA GLU A 777 -11.30 36.06 -11.65
C GLU A 777 -11.46 37.59 -11.64
N LYS A 778 -11.37 38.20 -10.46
CA LYS A 778 -11.40 39.68 -10.28
C LYS A 778 -10.27 40.42 -10.99
N TYR A 779 -9.20 39.73 -11.39
CA TYR A 779 -8.09 40.33 -12.13
C TYR A 779 -8.20 40.16 -13.65
N ASN A 780 -9.25 39.52 -14.16
CA ASN A 780 -9.38 39.22 -15.59
C ASN A 780 -9.17 40.45 -16.49
N ASP A 781 -9.77 41.58 -16.14
CA ASP A 781 -9.65 42.83 -16.90
C ASP A 781 -8.20 43.29 -17.07
N LYS A 782 -7.34 43.04 -16.06
CA LYS A 782 -5.92 43.44 -16.09
C LYS A 782 -5.11 42.58 -17.05
N PHE A 783 -5.36 41.27 -17.07
CA PHE A 783 -4.68 40.34 -17.97
C PHE A 783 -5.12 40.56 -19.43
N VAL A 784 -6.40 40.85 -19.64
CA VAL A 784 -6.94 41.19 -20.97
C VAL A 784 -6.35 42.51 -21.48
N TYR A 785 -6.23 43.52 -20.61
CA TYR A 785 -5.68 44.82 -20.98
C TYR A 785 -4.19 44.74 -21.40
N GLU A 786 -3.38 43.99 -20.65
CA GLU A 786 -1.95 43.79 -20.94
C GLU A 786 -1.69 42.76 -22.06
N GLY A 787 -2.75 42.14 -22.61
CA GLY A 787 -2.65 41.25 -23.77
C GLY A 787 -2.07 39.86 -23.46
N TYR A 788 -2.16 39.39 -22.22
CA TYR A 788 -1.71 38.05 -21.85
C TYR A 788 -2.60 36.96 -22.46
N ASP A 789 -1.97 35.92 -22.99
CA ASP A 789 -2.57 34.67 -23.45
C ASP A 789 -2.00 33.47 -22.67
N VAL A 790 -2.55 32.27 -22.88
CA VAL A 790 -2.13 31.07 -22.14
C VAL A 790 -0.64 30.74 -22.38
N THR A 791 -0.09 31.06 -23.56
CA THR A 791 1.31 30.76 -23.89
C THR A 791 2.29 31.71 -23.20
N SER A 792 1.90 32.96 -23.00
CA SER A 792 2.68 33.98 -22.32
C SER A 792 2.62 33.86 -20.79
N LEU A 793 1.57 33.24 -20.23
CA LEU A 793 1.46 32.99 -18.78
C LEU A 793 2.65 32.22 -18.22
N VAL A 794 3.16 31.20 -18.93
CA VAL A 794 4.22 30.30 -18.46
C VAL A 794 5.52 31.04 -18.10
N ASN A 795 5.75 32.20 -18.69
CA ASN A 795 6.97 32.99 -18.53
C ASN A 795 6.79 34.24 -17.65
N ILE A 796 5.66 34.38 -16.96
CA ILE A 796 5.42 35.52 -16.07
C ILE A 796 6.29 35.41 -14.80
N GLU A 797 7.03 36.47 -14.51
CA GLU A 797 7.81 36.62 -13.28
C GLU A 797 7.04 37.39 -12.19
N GLU A 798 7.43 37.21 -10.92
CA GLU A 798 6.79 37.89 -9.79
C GLU A 798 6.78 39.42 -9.94
N GLN A 799 7.88 39.99 -10.47
CA GLN A 799 8.00 41.43 -10.68
C GLN A 799 6.93 41.95 -11.65
N GLN A 800 6.65 41.21 -12.73
CA GLN A 800 5.63 41.58 -13.71
C GLN A 800 4.21 41.51 -13.14
N ILE A 801 3.95 40.54 -12.25
CA ILE A 801 2.65 40.45 -11.53
C ILE A 801 2.44 41.68 -10.65
N ARG A 802 3.49 42.15 -9.99
CA ARG A 802 3.41 43.27 -9.05
C ARG A 802 3.39 44.63 -9.75
N GLU A 803 4.25 44.82 -10.74
CA GLU A 803 4.49 46.11 -11.39
C GLU A 803 3.55 46.33 -12.60
N ASN A 804 3.44 45.35 -13.51
CA ASN A 804 2.64 45.51 -14.72
C ASN A 804 1.15 45.25 -14.44
N LEU A 805 0.84 44.16 -13.73
CA LEU A 805 -0.55 43.80 -13.40
C LEU A 805 -1.05 44.50 -12.12
N GLY A 806 -0.19 45.18 -11.37
CA GLY A 806 -0.58 45.90 -10.15
C GLY A 806 -1.24 45.01 -9.11
N ILE A 807 -0.83 43.73 -9.00
CA ILE A 807 -1.35 42.78 -8.02
C ILE A 807 -0.34 42.71 -6.86
N THR A 808 -0.65 43.38 -5.76
CA THR A 808 0.30 43.60 -4.66
C THR A 808 0.06 42.70 -3.43
N LYS A 809 -1.15 42.16 -3.28
CA LYS A 809 -1.52 41.27 -2.17
C LYS A 809 -0.72 39.97 -2.20
N ALA A 810 0.04 39.70 -1.13
CA ALA A 810 1.00 38.60 -1.06
C ALA A 810 0.38 37.22 -1.34
N ALA A 811 -0.79 36.90 -0.77
CA ALA A 811 -1.45 35.62 -0.96
C ALA A 811 -1.91 35.39 -2.42
N HIS A 812 -2.34 36.44 -3.11
CA HIS A 812 -2.72 36.36 -4.53
C HIS A 812 -1.50 36.10 -5.42
N VAL A 813 -0.40 36.83 -5.17
CA VAL A 813 0.85 36.66 -5.91
C VAL A 813 1.41 35.25 -5.69
N LYS A 814 1.46 34.79 -4.43
CA LYS A 814 1.87 33.43 -4.08
C LYS A 814 1.02 32.37 -4.79
N ARG A 815 -0.31 32.53 -4.81
CA ARG A 815 -1.22 31.61 -5.52
C ARG A 815 -0.97 31.60 -7.04
N MET A 816 -0.78 32.77 -7.65
CA MET A 816 -0.47 32.88 -9.08
C MET A 816 0.85 32.19 -9.41
N LEU A 817 1.93 32.43 -8.66
CA LEU A 817 3.22 31.79 -8.88
C LEU A 817 3.16 30.26 -8.73
N ILE A 818 2.44 29.77 -7.72
CA ILE A 818 2.22 28.32 -7.56
C ILE A 818 1.44 27.77 -8.77
N ALA A 819 0.38 28.45 -9.21
CA ALA A 819 -0.40 28.03 -10.38
C ALA A 819 0.43 28.07 -11.67
N LEU A 820 1.25 29.10 -11.87
CA LEU A 820 2.15 29.24 -13.01
C LEU A 820 3.21 28.12 -13.02
N SER A 821 3.79 27.78 -11.87
CA SER A 821 4.73 26.66 -11.76
C SER A 821 4.11 25.30 -12.13
N LYS A 822 2.78 25.20 -12.03
CA LYS A 822 1.97 24.02 -12.37
C LYS A 822 1.39 24.06 -13.79
N LEU A 823 1.51 25.18 -14.53
CA LEU A 823 1.17 25.26 -15.95
C LEU A 823 2.23 24.48 -16.76
N ARG A 824 2.10 23.16 -16.78
CA ARG A 824 2.80 22.26 -17.68
C ARG A 824 1.76 21.40 -18.39
N HIS A 825 2.09 20.89 -19.58
CA HIS A 825 1.25 19.86 -20.19
C HIS A 825 1.18 18.68 -19.22
N PRO A 826 -0.03 18.26 -18.80
CA PRO A 826 -0.17 17.15 -17.87
C PRO A 826 0.44 15.89 -18.49
N SER A 827 1.19 15.13 -17.70
CA SER A 827 1.64 13.82 -18.17
C SER A 827 0.43 12.89 -18.32
N GLU A 828 0.55 11.83 -19.12
CA GLU A 828 -0.50 10.80 -19.23
C GLU A 828 -0.90 10.23 -17.85
N LEU A 829 0.07 10.16 -16.92
CA LEU A 829 -0.16 9.74 -15.54
C LEU A 829 -1.05 10.75 -14.79
N ASP A 830 -0.79 12.05 -14.94
CA ASP A 830 -1.57 13.11 -14.29
C ASP A 830 -3.01 13.12 -14.81
N GLU A 831 -3.21 12.97 -16.12
CA GLU A 831 -4.54 12.85 -16.72
C GLU A 831 -5.29 11.63 -16.19
N ARG A 832 -4.59 10.49 -16.04
CA ARG A 832 -5.17 9.27 -15.49
C ARG A 832 -5.53 9.43 -14.01
N ILE A 833 -4.67 10.07 -13.22
CA ILE A 833 -4.94 10.38 -11.80
C ILE A 833 -6.17 11.28 -11.69
N ASP A 834 -6.27 12.32 -12.49
CA ASP A 834 -7.43 13.22 -12.50
C ASP A 834 -8.72 12.49 -12.91
N LYS A 835 -8.67 11.67 -13.97
CA LYS A 835 -9.80 10.83 -14.38
C LYS A 835 -10.26 9.91 -13.24
N VAL A 836 -9.32 9.26 -12.54
CA VAL A 836 -9.63 8.41 -11.38
C VAL A 836 -10.23 9.24 -10.25
N LYS A 837 -9.65 10.39 -9.90
CA LYS A 837 -10.20 11.29 -8.86
C LYS A 837 -11.63 11.71 -9.19
N LYS A 838 -11.92 12.06 -10.44
CA LYS A 838 -13.27 12.42 -10.92
C LYS A 838 -14.26 11.26 -10.85
N VAL A 839 -13.80 10.02 -11.05
CA VAL A 839 -14.64 8.83 -10.87
C VAL A 839 -14.87 8.57 -9.39
N VAL A 840 -13.81 8.61 -8.58
CA VAL A 840 -13.86 8.36 -7.12
C VAL A 840 -14.72 9.41 -6.41
N SER A 841 -14.65 10.69 -6.80
CA SER A 841 -15.46 11.76 -6.21
C SER A 841 -16.96 11.61 -6.51
N LYS A 842 -17.32 10.87 -7.56
CA LYS A 842 -18.72 10.54 -7.88
C LYS A 842 -19.22 9.31 -7.14
N LEU A 843 -18.34 8.55 -6.47
CA LEU A 843 -18.75 7.39 -5.70
C LEU A 843 -19.47 7.87 -4.43
N THR A 844 -20.68 7.37 -4.21
CA THR A 844 -21.41 7.60 -2.96
C THR A 844 -20.69 6.89 -1.83
N THR A 845 -19.86 7.61 -1.07
CA THR A 845 -19.22 7.09 0.13
C THR A 845 -20.18 7.15 1.32
N GLN A 846 -20.26 6.08 2.10
CA GLN A 846 -21.02 6.08 3.35
C GLN A 846 -20.06 5.93 4.53
N LYS A 847 -20.15 6.85 5.51
CA LYS A 847 -19.39 6.70 6.75
C LYS A 847 -19.94 5.51 7.53
N MET A 848 -19.07 4.59 7.91
CA MET A 848 -19.43 3.36 8.63
C MET A 848 -20.16 3.61 9.96
N GLU A 849 -19.96 4.78 10.58
CA GLU A 849 -20.65 5.20 11.81
C GLU A 849 -22.09 5.69 11.59
N ASN A 850 -22.39 6.24 10.40
CA ASN A 850 -23.70 6.78 10.06
C ASN A 850 -24.69 5.69 9.62
N VAL A 851 -24.25 4.43 9.60
CA VAL A 851 -25.09 3.27 9.28
C VAL A 851 -25.62 2.61 10.56
N SER A 852 -25.72 3.37 11.66
CA SER A 852 -26.12 2.90 12.99
C SER A 852 -27.57 2.39 13.07
N GLN A 853 -28.41 2.72 12.10
CA GLN A 853 -29.78 2.19 11.97
C GLN A 853 -29.84 0.86 11.20
N ASP A 854 -28.73 0.42 10.60
CA ASP A 854 -28.62 -0.86 9.90
C ASP A 854 -27.96 -1.89 10.83
N HIS A 855 -28.77 -2.80 11.40
CA HIS A 855 -28.32 -3.85 12.33
C HIS A 855 -27.15 -4.71 11.79
N VAL A 856 -27.02 -4.71 10.48
CA VAL A 856 -26.03 -5.38 9.64
C VAL A 856 -24.64 -4.81 9.80
N ARG A 857 -24.51 -3.51 9.51
CA ARG A 857 -23.26 -2.77 9.55
C ARG A 857 -22.91 -2.37 10.96
N TYR A 858 -23.85 -2.42 11.90
CA TYR A 858 -23.57 -2.27 13.32
C TYR A 858 -22.55 -3.31 13.84
N ARG A 859 -22.67 -4.60 13.46
CA ARG A 859 -21.70 -5.63 13.90
C ARG A 859 -20.32 -5.45 13.26
N GLU A 860 -20.28 -5.13 11.97
CA GLU A 860 -19.03 -4.80 11.27
C GLU A 860 -18.37 -3.56 11.87
N ASN A 861 -19.11 -2.47 12.05
CA ASN A 861 -18.62 -1.26 12.70
C ASN A 861 -18.14 -1.55 14.13
N ARG A 862 -18.84 -2.40 14.89
CA ARG A 862 -18.40 -2.86 16.22
C ARG A 862 -17.11 -3.67 16.16
N PHE A 863 -16.95 -4.54 15.16
CA PHE A 863 -15.70 -5.25 14.92
C PHE A 863 -14.56 -4.27 14.66
N TRP A 864 -14.74 -3.36 13.69
CA TRP A 864 -13.75 -2.34 13.38
C TRP A 864 -13.47 -1.42 14.57
N ALA A 865 -14.48 -1.03 15.36
CA ALA A 865 -14.32 -0.22 16.55
C ALA A 865 -13.52 -0.96 17.64
N LYS A 866 -13.80 -2.24 17.89
CA LYS A 866 -13.01 -3.08 18.80
C LYS A 866 -11.57 -3.21 18.33
N LEU A 867 -11.36 -3.46 17.03
CA LEU A 867 -10.04 -3.60 16.44
C LEU A 867 -9.25 -2.30 16.51
N ARG A 868 -9.88 -1.15 16.20
CA ARG A 868 -9.29 0.17 16.41
C ARG A 868 -8.96 0.42 17.89
N ASN A 869 -9.84 0.06 18.81
CA ASN A 869 -9.55 0.24 20.24
C ASN A 869 -8.34 -0.61 20.69
N LYS A 870 -8.25 -1.85 20.22
CA LYS A 870 -7.18 -2.80 20.57
C LYS A 870 -5.85 -2.50 19.87
N CYS A 871 -5.87 -2.10 18.60
CA CYS A 871 -4.66 -1.89 17.78
C CYS A 871 -4.19 -0.43 17.72
N ILE A 872 -5.09 0.54 17.98
CA ILE A 872 -4.84 1.98 17.75
C ILE A 872 -4.99 2.83 19.03
N LYS A 873 -6.05 2.65 19.85
CA LYS A 873 -6.33 3.59 20.96
C LYS A 873 -5.48 3.41 22.22
N GLN A 874 -5.03 2.20 22.56
CA GLN A 874 -4.30 1.96 23.82
C GLN A 874 -2.94 2.69 23.92
N ASP A 875 -2.42 3.22 22.80
CA ASP A 875 -1.12 3.91 22.77
C ASP A 875 -1.21 5.44 22.88
N TYR A 876 -2.40 6.06 22.92
CA TYR A 876 -2.51 7.52 23.06
C TYR A 876 -2.05 8.02 24.45
N GLY A 877 -1.97 7.15 25.45
CA GLY A 877 -1.43 7.45 26.78
C GLY A 877 0.07 7.18 26.96
N VAL A 878 0.69 6.37 26.09
CA VAL A 878 2.10 5.94 26.23
C VAL A 878 3.02 6.60 25.20
N PHE A 879 2.49 6.99 24.03
CA PHE A 879 3.28 7.56 22.93
C PHE A 879 3.24 9.09 22.84
N SER A 880 2.47 9.78 23.68
CA SER A 880 2.57 11.25 23.81
C SER A 880 3.69 11.68 24.77
N GLN A 881 4.27 10.77 25.56
CA GLN A 881 5.44 11.00 26.42
C GLN A 881 6.72 10.37 25.85
N ASN A 882 7.04 10.73 24.61
CA ASN A 882 8.01 10.08 23.72
C ASN A 882 9.49 10.47 23.95
N VAL A 883 9.90 10.62 25.22
CA VAL A 883 11.31 10.81 25.58
C VAL A 883 12.02 9.45 25.64
N GLY A 884 11.47 8.47 26.37
CA GLY A 884 12.14 7.18 26.63
C GLY A 884 12.43 6.30 25.40
N LEU A 885 11.48 6.10 24.48
CA LEU A 885 11.76 5.28 23.27
C LEU A 885 12.75 6.00 22.33
N LYS A 886 12.79 7.33 22.34
CA LYS A 886 13.70 8.10 21.49
C LYS A 886 15.12 7.94 22.03
N GLU A 887 15.28 8.11 23.35
CA GLU A 887 16.54 7.83 24.06
C GLU A 887 17.01 6.39 23.82
N GLN A 888 16.14 5.39 23.98
CA GLN A 888 16.50 3.99 23.70
C GLN A 888 16.91 3.74 22.24
N LEU A 889 16.28 4.42 21.27
CA LEU A 889 16.69 4.31 19.86
C LEU A 889 18.02 5.02 19.59
N GLU A 890 18.32 6.09 20.32
CA GLU A 890 19.62 6.77 20.26
C GLU A 890 20.74 5.94 20.91
N GLU A 891 20.47 5.29 22.05
CA GLU A 891 21.36 4.30 22.66
C GLU A 891 21.62 3.12 21.72
N LEU A 892 20.56 2.63 21.06
CA LEU A 892 20.65 1.56 20.10
C LEU A 892 21.48 1.99 18.88
N ARG A 893 21.24 3.18 18.33
CA ARG A 893 22.06 3.79 17.27
C ARG A 893 23.53 3.82 17.67
N ASN A 894 23.84 4.38 18.84
CA ASN A 894 25.21 4.55 19.31
C ASN A 894 25.89 3.18 19.45
N SER A 895 25.18 2.18 19.99
CA SER A 895 25.66 0.81 20.10
C SER A 895 25.98 0.19 18.73
N TRP A 896 25.09 0.36 17.74
CA TRP A 896 25.31 -0.12 16.37
C TRP A 896 26.46 0.58 15.65
N LEU A 897 26.65 1.89 15.88
CA LEU A 897 27.80 2.62 15.35
C LEU A 897 29.12 2.08 15.91
N ILE A 898 29.17 1.78 17.21
CA ILE A 898 30.34 1.18 17.85
C ILE A 898 30.59 -0.22 17.28
N ILE A 899 29.56 -1.07 17.18
CA ILE A 899 29.70 -2.41 16.59
C ILE A 899 30.27 -2.31 15.17
N LEU A 900 29.69 -1.44 14.33
CA LEU A 900 30.16 -1.26 12.96
C LEU A 900 31.61 -0.75 12.91
N ALA A 901 31.95 0.25 13.72
CA ALA A 901 33.29 0.82 13.78
C ALA A 901 34.32 -0.22 14.23
N VAL A 902 34.04 -0.96 15.31
CA VAL A 902 34.94 -1.99 15.84
C VAL A 902 35.08 -3.16 14.85
N SER A 903 33.99 -3.67 14.29
CA SER A 903 34.04 -4.76 13.32
C SER A 903 34.87 -4.39 12.09
N ASN A 904 34.68 -3.18 11.55
CA ASN A 904 35.45 -2.73 10.38
C ASN A 904 36.89 -2.38 10.74
N ALA A 905 37.16 -1.83 11.93
CA ALA A 905 38.53 -1.59 12.39
C ALA A 905 39.31 -2.90 12.57
N LEU A 906 38.70 -3.91 13.19
CA LEU A 906 39.29 -5.24 13.34
C LEU A 906 39.52 -5.90 11.98
N TRP A 907 38.54 -5.82 11.08
CA TRP A 907 38.66 -6.34 9.71
C TRP A 907 39.81 -5.67 8.95
N LEU A 908 39.85 -4.34 8.93
CA LEU A 908 40.91 -3.59 8.26
C LEU A 908 42.29 -3.86 8.89
N THR A 909 42.38 -3.94 10.22
CA THR A 909 43.64 -4.23 10.91
C THR A 909 44.14 -5.64 10.59
N LEU A 910 43.25 -6.63 10.63
CA LEU A 910 43.57 -8.02 10.28
C LEU A 910 44.12 -8.10 8.84
N ILE A 911 43.39 -7.50 7.90
CA ILE A 911 43.77 -7.47 6.49
C ILE A 911 45.09 -6.73 6.31
N LEU A 912 45.25 -5.50 6.81
CA LEU A 912 46.50 -4.74 6.66
C LEU A 912 47.71 -5.42 7.32
N THR A 913 47.51 -6.10 8.46
CA THR A 913 48.58 -6.85 9.14
C THR A 913 49.01 -8.07 8.30
N LEU A 914 48.05 -8.80 7.73
CA LEU A 914 48.33 -9.89 6.79
C LEU A 914 49.03 -9.38 5.53
N ALA A 915 48.68 -8.19 5.05
CA ALA A 915 49.30 -7.57 3.88
C ALA A 915 50.79 -7.27 4.08
N GLN A 916 51.21 -6.90 5.29
CA GLN A 916 52.59 -6.53 5.62
C GLN A 916 53.54 -7.73 5.84
N GLN A 917 53.01 -8.94 5.98
CA GLN A 917 53.79 -10.15 6.19
C GLN A 917 54.35 -10.67 4.84
N ALA A 918 55.52 -10.18 4.43
CA ALA A 918 56.16 -10.53 3.15
C ALA A 918 56.49 -12.02 2.94
N ASN A 919 56.56 -12.81 4.03
CA ASN A 919 56.96 -14.22 4.01
C ASN A 919 55.80 -15.21 4.02
N LEU A 920 54.56 -14.78 4.17
CA LEU A 920 53.41 -15.67 3.98
C LEU A 920 52.97 -15.57 2.51
N GLN A 921 53.37 -16.54 1.70
CA GLN A 921 52.74 -16.81 0.41
C GLN A 921 52.03 -18.16 0.50
N LEU A 922 50.71 -18.17 0.33
CA LEU A 922 49.91 -19.38 0.23
C LEU A 922 49.52 -19.57 -1.24
N LEU A 923 49.89 -20.68 -1.87
CA LEU A 923 49.65 -20.94 -3.31
C LEU A 923 50.21 -19.83 -4.23
N GLY A 924 51.39 -19.29 -3.89
CA GLY A 924 51.99 -18.17 -4.65
C GLY A 924 51.25 -16.84 -4.52
N THR A 925 50.32 -16.71 -3.56
CA THR A 925 49.53 -15.49 -3.34
C THR A 925 49.54 -15.02 -1.89
N ASN A 926 49.38 -13.72 -1.70
CA ASN A 926 49.30 -13.13 -0.36
C ASN A 926 48.02 -13.65 0.34
N PRO A 927 48.11 -14.20 1.58
CA PRO A 927 46.97 -14.61 2.39
C PRO A 927 45.87 -13.54 2.48
N LEU A 928 46.26 -12.27 2.33
CA LEU A 928 45.38 -11.12 2.19
C LEU A 928 44.28 -11.32 1.13
N GLY A 929 44.69 -11.68 -0.09
CA GLY A 929 43.79 -11.94 -1.19
C GLY A 929 42.94 -13.16 -0.87
N LEU A 930 43.55 -14.24 -0.40
CA LEU A 930 42.84 -15.49 -0.16
C LEU A 930 41.73 -15.37 0.92
N VAL A 931 41.99 -14.65 2.01
CA VAL A 931 40.99 -14.38 3.07
C VAL A 931 39.89 -13.44 2.57
N PHE A 932 40.26 -12.34 1.89
CA PHE A 932 39.33 -11.39 1.29
C PHE A 932 38.38 -12.07 0.29
N LEU A 933 38.92 -12.92 -0.57
CA LEU A 933 38.19 -13.65 -1.60
C LEU A 933 37.31 -14.78 -1.01
N SER A 934 37.70 -15.36 0.12
CA SER A 934 37.00 -16.51 0.70
C SER A 934 35.59 -16.18 1.20
N VAL A 935 35.37 -15.06 1.91
CA VAL A 935 34.07 -14.78 2.55
C VAL A 935 32.99 -14.45 1.52
N PHE A 936 33.23 -13.47 0.66
CA PHE A 936 32.26 -13.06 -0.37
C PHE A 936 32.21 -14.04 -1.55
N GLY A 937 33.35 -14.61 -1.93
CA GLY A 937 33.42 -15.65 -2.96
C GLY A 937 32.60 -16.88 -2.59
N CYS A 938 32.75 -17.40 -1.36
CA CYS A 938 31.95 -18.54 -0.91
C CYS A 938 30.46 -18.22 -0.89
N ILE A 939 30.05 -17.02 -0.45
CA ILE A 939 28.63 -16.61 -0.45
C ILE A 939 28.08 -16.59 -1.88
N ILE A 940 28.79 -15.97 -2.83
CA ILE A 940 28.36 -15.87 -4.23
C ILE A 940 28.33 -17.26 -4.88
N VAL A 941 29.31 -18.12 -4.65
CA VAL A 941 29.32 -19.50 -5.18
C VAL A 941 28.16 -20.31 -4.62
N ILE A 942 27.91 -20.26 -3.31
CA ILE A 942 26.76 -20.92 -2.69
C ILE A 942 25.45 -20.42 -3.32
N GLN A 943 25.32 -19.10 -3.50
CA GLN A 943 24.13 -18.52 -4.11
C GLN A 943 23.95 -18.92 -5.58
N PHE A 944 25.04 -18.97 -6.35
CA PHE A 944 25.03 -19.39 -7.74
C PHE A 944 24.63 -20.86 -7.89
N LEU A 945 25.23 -21.75 -7.09
CA LEU A 945 24.88 -23.17 -7.10
C LEU A 945 23.41 -23.40 -6.70
N ALA A 946 22.93 -22.67 -5.69
CA ALA A 946 21.53 -22.72 -5.29
C ALA A 946 20.60 -22.17 -6.38
N MET A 947 21.01 -21.11 -7.10
CA MET A 947 20.27 -20.59 -8.25
C MET A 947 20.12 -21.64 -9.35
N LEU A 948 21.18 -22.40 -9.68
CA LEU A 948 21.09 -23.48 -10.67
C LEU A 948 20.03 -24.53 -10.27
N VAL A 949 20.02 -24.94 -9.00
CA VAL A 949 18.99 -25.87 -8.47
C VAL A 949 17.59 -25.25 -8.57
N HIS A 950 17.45 -23.98 -8.19
CA HIS A 950 16.18 -23.27 -8.25
C HIS A 950 15.64 -23.14 -9.69
N ARG A 951 16.53 -22.96 -10.68
CA ARG A 951 16.14 -22.94 -12.11
C ARG A 951 15.58 -24.27 -12.57
N VAL A 952 16.16 -25.39 -12.13
CA VAL A 952 15.60 -26.72 -12.40
C VAL A 952 14.20 -26.86 -11.79
N TRP A 953 14.00 -26.43 -10.54
CA TRP A 953 12.67 -26.44 -9.91
C TRP A 953 11.67 -25.57 -10.68
N SER A 954 12.08 -24.37 -11.07
CA SER A 954 11.24 -23.45 -11.85
C SER A 954 10.83 -24.05 -13.20
N LEU A 955 11.75 -24.74 -13.88
CA LEU A 955 11.45 -25.48 -15.11
C LEU A 955 10.45 -26.61 -14.86
N MET A 956 10.62 -27.39 -13.78
CA MET A 956 9.67 -28.45 -13.41
C MET A 956 8.27 -27.87 -13.12
N HIS A 957 8.19 -26.71 -12.46
CA HIS A 957 6.92 -26.02 -12.22
C HIS A 957 6.27 -25.52 -13.51
N LEU A 958 7.05 -24.96 -14.44
CA LEU A 958 6.56 -24.57 -15.75
C LEU A 958 6.01 -25.78 -16.52
N LEU A 959 6.78 -26.86 -16.60
CA LEU A 959 6.38 -28.10 -17.28
C LEU A 959 5.09 -28.69 -16.68
N ALA A 960 4.95 -28.66 -15.35
CA ALA A 960 3.74 -29.14 -14.66
C ALA A 960 2.49 -28.28 -14.94
N ARG A 961 2.67 -27.04 -15.43
CA ARG A 961 1.57 -26.10 -15.76
C ARG A 961 1.23 -26.07 -17.24
N VAL A 962 2.04 -26.68 -18.11
CA VAL A 962 1.72 -26.79 -19.54
C VAL A 962 0.48 -27.67 -19.68
N LYS A 963 -0.62 -27.10 -20.19
CA LYS A 963 -1.81 -27.90 -20.55
C LYS A 963 -1.40 -28.91 -21.62
N TYR A 964 -1.78 -30.17 -21.46
CA TYR A 964 -1.45 -31.22 -22.42
C TYR A 964 -1.95 -30.85 -23.82
N PRO A 965 -1.13 -30.98 -24.89
CA PRO A 965 -1.53 -30.63 -26.26
C PRO A 965 -2.83 -31.33 -26.70
N TRP A 966 -3.06 -32.54 -26.21
CA TRP A 966 -4.21 -33.39 -26.56
C TRP A 966 -5.56 -32.89 -26.02
N GLN A 967 -5.58 -32.11 -24.94
CA GLN A 967 -6.82 -31.49 -24.43
C GLN A 967 -7.35 -30.38 -25.35
N ARG A 968 -6.47 -29.75 -26.14
CA ARG A 968 -6.87 -28.75 -27.14
C ARG A 968 -7.63 -29.41 -28.30
N LEU A 969 -7.25 -30.64 -28.67
CA LEU A 969 -7.95 -31.42 -29.69
C LEU A 969 -9.34 -31.89 -29.19
N GLU A 970 -9.51 -32.17 -27.91
CA GLU A 970 -10.84 -32.47 -27.34
C GLU A 970 -11.73 -31.22 -27.27
N GLU A 971 -11.19 -30.07 -26.86
CA GLU A 971 -11.94 -28.79 -26.85
C GLU A 971 -12.33 -28.35 -28.28
N ASP A 972 -11.44 -28.50 -29.28
CA ASP A 972 -11.74 -28.18 -30.69
C ASP A 972 -12.61 -29.25 -31.38
N MET A 973 -12.70 -30.48 -30.85
CA MET A 973 -13.64 -31.52 -31.33
C MET A 973 -15.02 -31.45 -30.65
N THR A 974 -15.21 -30.60 -29.63
CA THR A 974 -16.55 -30.31 -29.12
C THR A 974 -17.28 -29.34 -30.05
N VAL A 975 -18.16 -29.94 -30.86
CA VAL A 975 -19.09 -29.31 -31.81
C VAL A 975 -19.66 -27.97 -31.32
N PRO A 976 -19.67 -26.91 -32.16
CA PRO A 976 -20.30 -25.64 -31.80
C PRO A 976 -21.79 -25.84 -31.53
N THR A 977 -22.25 -25.28 -30.41
CA THR A 977 -23.68 -25.18 -30.07
C THR A 977 -24.42 -24.38 -31.15
N PRO A 978 -25.55 -24.88 -31.69
CA PRO A 978 -26.28 -24.18 -32.73
C PRO A 978 -27.24 -23.16 -32.11
N GLU A 979 -26.88 -21.88 -32.12
CA GLU A 979 -27.85 -20.78 -32.07
C GLU A 979 -27.57 -19.75 -33.17
N SER A 980 -28.21 -19.94 -34.32
CA SER A 980 -28.96 -18.89 -35.04
C SER A 980 -29.32 -19.34 -36.46
N ARG A 981 -30.49 -19.97 -36.61
CA ARG A 981 -31.35 -19.80 -37.81
C ARG A 981 -32.73 -20.37 -37.55
N ALA A 982 -33.69 -19.46 -37.33
CA ALA A 982 -35.08 -19.74 -37.62
C ALA A 982 -35.22 -19.95 -39.14
N THR A 983 -35.71 -21.11 -39.56
CA THR A 983 -36.97 -21.33 -40.31
C THR A 983 -36.97 -22.72 -40.95
N ASP A 984 -38.17 -23.33 -40.95
CA ASP A 984 -38.66 -24.45 -41.75
C ASP A 984 -38.31 -25.90 -41.38
N GLY A 985 -39.36 -26.60 -40.91
CA GLY A 985 -39.83 -27.80 -41.62
C GLY A 985 -39.35 -29.18 -41.13
N GLN A 986 -40.30 -29.92 -40.55
CA GLN A 986 -40.50 -31.37 -40.73
C GLN A 986 -39.62 -32.42 -39.98
N THR A 987 -40.29 -33.05 -39.00
CA THR A 987 -40.45 -34.50 -38.77
C THR A 987 -39.30 -35.41 -38.27
N THR A 988 -39.70 -36.20 -37.24
CA THR A 988 -39.39 -37.62 -36.92
C THR A 988 -38.21 -38.02 -35.99
N LYS A 989 -38.60 -38.43 -34.77
CA LYS A 989 -38.38 -39.71 -34.05
C LYS A 989 -36.96 -40.30 -33.80
N ALA A 990 -36.72 -40.51 -32.49
CA ALA A 990 -36.36 -41.79 -31.79
C ALA A 990 -34.89 -42.21 -31.49
N GLY A 991 -34.72 -42.78 -30.28
CA GLY A 991 -33.60 -43.65 -29.80
C GLY A 991 -32.49 -42.89 -29.07
N GLY A 992 -32.10 -43.16 -27.80
CA GLY A 992 -31.57 -44.41 -27.22
C GLY A 992 -30.13 -44.61 -27.74
N GLU A 993 -29.03 -44.72 -26.98
CA GLU A 993 -28.75 -45.40 -25.71
C GLU A 993 -27.28 -45.12 -25.30
N LYS A 994 -26.91 -45.54 -24.08
CA LYS A 994 -25.62 -45.36 -23.37
C LYS A 994 -24.46 -46.20 -23.94
N ALA A 995 -23.21 -45.74 -23.69
CA ALA A 995 -22.18 -46.41 -22.86
C ALA A 995 -20.74 -46.57 -23.46
N ARG A 996 -19.77 -46.23 -22.59
CA ARG A 996 -18.45 -46.89 -22.32
C ARG A 996 -17.31 -46.88 -23.35
N MET A 997 -16.29 -46.06 -23.04
CA MET A 997 -14.94 -46.43 -22.54
C MET A 997 -14.28 -47.72 -23.11
N ASN A 998 -13.16 -47.57 -23.84
CA ASN A 998 -11.84 -48.14 -23.50
C ASN A 998 -10.74 -47.84 -24.55
N THR A 999 -9.59 -47.41 -24.02
CA THR A 999 -8.17 -47.60 -24.39
C THR A 999 -7.79 -48.42 -25.64
N ILE A 1000 -6.74 -47.98 -26.38
CA ILE A 1000 -5.44 -48.67 -26.61
C ILE A 1000 -4.63 -48.09 -27.82
N ASP A 1001 -3.32 -47.93 -27.60
CA ASP A 1001 -2.09 -48.02 -28.43
C ASP A 1001 -1.77 -47.26 -29.73
N GLU A 1002 -0.52 -46.75 -29.67
CA GLU A 1002 0.64 -46.88 -30.58
C GLU A 1002 0.70 -46.24 -31.99
N THR A 1003 1.74 -45.41 -32.11
CA THR A 1003 2.71 -45.28 -33.22
C THR A 1003 2.25 -44.80 -34.60
N ALA A 1004 2.77 -43.64 -35.00
CA ALA A 1004 3.39 -43.45 -36.32
C ALA A 1004 4.21 -42.14 -36.36
N GLU A 1005 5.49 -42.25 -36.67
CA GLU A 1005 6.32 -41.19 -37.24
C GLU A 1005 5.95 -40.97 -38.72
N GLU A 1006 6.04 -39.72 -39.20
CA GLU A 1006 6.54 -39.26 -40.52
C GLU A 1006 6.02 -37.83 -40.78
N VAL A 1007 6.84 -36.77 -40.82
CA VAL A 1007 7.77 -36.29 -41.89
C VAL A 1007 7.13 -35.19 -42.78
N TYR A 1008 7.68 -33.98 -42.59
CA TYR A 1008 7.96 -32.86 -43.52
C TYR A 1008 6.94 -31.75 -43.88
N ASP A 1009 7.39 -30.54 -43.52
CA ASP A 1009 7.52 -29.29 -44.29
C ASP A 1009 6.31 -28.45 -44.76
N ASN A 1010 6.31 -27.21 -44.21
CA ASN A 1010 6.48 -25.90 -44.87
C ASN A 1010 5.42 -24.84 -44.47
N PRO A 1011 5.61 -23.53 -44.73
CA PRO A 1011 6.33 -22.58 -43.86
C PRO A 1011 5.47 -21.39 -43.36
N MET A 1012 6.05 -20.66 -42.41
CA MET A 1012 5.96 -19.20 -42.18
C MET A 1012 4.78 -18.46 -42.84
N VAL A 1013 3.82 -18.07 -42.02
CA VAL A 1013 2.96 -16.91 -42.29
C VAL A 1013 3.22 -15.89 -41.17
N GLU A 1014 3.92 -14.82 -41.53
CA GLU A 1014 3.95 -13.58 -40.77
C GLU A 1014 2.51 -13.07 -40.59
N VAL A 1015 2.08 -12.87 -39.35
CA VAL A 1015 0.86 -12.12 -39.04
C VAL A 1015 1.30 -10.88 -38.28
N ASP A 1016 1.09 -9.74 -38.93
CA ASP A 1016 1.30 -8.38 -38.44
C ASP A 1016 0.74 -8.16 -37.03
N ASP A 1017 1.61 -7.62 -36.17
CA ASP A 1017 1.25 -6.97 -34.92
C ASP A 1017 0.50 -5.66 -35.21
N GLN A 1018 -0.80 -5.62 -34.92
CA GLN A 1018 -1.54 -4.39 -34.68
C GLN A 1018 -2.40 -4.53 -33.40
N PRO A 1019 -2.29 -3.61 -32.42
CA PRO A 1019 -3.08 -3.66 -31.20
C PRO A 1019 -4.49 -3.13 -31.46
N ILE A 1020 -5.51 -3.97 -31.25
CA ILE A 1020 -6.91 -3.54 -31.25
C ILE A 1020 -7.21 -2.93 -29.87
N TYR A 1021 -7.27 -1.60 -29.83
CA TYR A 1021 -7.95 -0.84 -28.79
C TYR A 1021 -9.39 -0.50 -29.22
N ASP A 1022 -10.25 -0.39 -28.20
CA ASP A 1022 -11.60 0.20 -28.17
C ASP A 1022 -12.82 -0.69 -28.50
N ASP A 1023 -13.44 -1.21 -27.43
CA ASP A 1023 -14.90 -1.12 -27.26
C ASP A 1023 -15.25 -0.70 -25.82
N PRO A 1024 -15.85 0.49 -25.58
CA PRO A 1024 -16.24 0.96 -24.26
C PRO A 1024 -17.59 0.44 -23.74
N ASN A 1025 -18.29 -0.48 -24.42
CA ASN A 1025 -19.69 -0.80 -24.10
C ASN A 1025 -20.01 -2.20 -23.56
N THR A 1026 -19.04 -2.95 -23.05
CA THR A 1026 -19.31 -4.23 -22.35
C THR A 1026 -19.05 -4.14 -20.85
N LEU A 1027 -20.13 -3.93 -20.08
CA LEU A 1027 -20.20 -3.98 -18.61
C LEU A 1027 -21.40 -4.81 -18.11
#